data_AF-A0A671TJ28-F1
#
_entry.id   AF-A0A671TJ28-F1
#
_cell.length_a   1.000
_cell.length_b   1.000
_cell.length_c   1.000
_cell.angle_alpha   90.00
_cell.angle_beta   90.00
_cell.angle_gamma   90.00
#
_symmetry.space_group_name_H-M   'P 1'
#
loop_
_entity.id
_entity.type
_entity.pdbx_description
1 polymer ?
#
loop_
_entity_poly.entity_id
_entity_poly.type
_entity_poly.pdbx_seq_one_letter_code
_entity_poly.pdbx_strand_id
1 'polypeptide(L)'
;MWYTENEMGHETSAVAENSRPSLRSFLLTINLKEGRNLVIRDRCGTSDPYVKFKLDGKTFYKSKVVYKDLNPTWNETFSLPVKDLNQKLFIKVYDRDLTTDDFMGSTSVTLCDLEVNELSLALDDPNSLEEDMGVVLCFLCSLLIKTGFCAHACSSAESDRTSVTASSTLIESGFRLSESLRKSQLWTSVVSVTLVEGQELPLDSQGGQLFVRFRLGEQTYKSKNHCKVSKPQWRERFTLNQFLDGHNMLEVELWSKEGRRNEECLGTCEVDLSRVPVNQRQLCTHSLDQGRGRLVFLLTVNTCSGVSISDLCAAPLDEPHEKKNQLENYSLKRSLKNLRDVGFLQVKVIKAADLLAADLNGKSDPFCVLELGNDRLQTHTIYKSLHPEWNKVFTLPVKDIHDVLVVNVFDEDGDKAPDFLGKVAIPLLSIRRGQQITYPLKKEDLGGLSKGSITLELEVIFNPVRASIKTFQPRERRFMEDNPKFSKKALARNVLRVQTLYRAIMSTLQYIKSCFQWESVQRSLLAFLVFMVTVWYWEFYMLPFFLVLLISWNYFQIRRGRVSQDASMDLADEDEDDEKESERRGLMEKIHMVQDTIITLQNLLDEIACFGERIKNTFNWSVPFLSGLAFLVFAIATILTYYIPVRYIVLIWGINKFTKKLRNPYSIDNNEVLDFLTRVPSDVQKVQYSEIKGSRKKKIS
;
A
#
# COMPACT_ATOMS: atom_id res chain seq x y z
N MET A 1 -63.16 -59.48 4.52
CA MET A 1 -63.68 -58.26 5.16
C MET A 1 -62.48 -57.49 5.65
N TRP A 2 -62.07 -56.47 4.90
CA TRP A 2 -60.86 -55.70 5.17
C TRP A 2 -61.27 -54.41 5.89
N TYR A 3 -60.71 -54.19 7.07
CA TYR A 3 -60.88 -52.96 7.83
C TYR A 3 -59.89 -51.90 7.35
N THR A 4 -60.43 -50.73 7.10
CA THR A 4 -59.78 -49.44 6.81
C THR A 4 -60.02 -48.49 7.97
N GLU A 5 -59.02 -47.69 8.34
CA GLU A 5 -59.18 -46.39 8.99
C GLU A 5 -57.86 -45.62 8.74
N ASN A 6 -57.84 -44.62 7.85
CA ASN A 6 -58.30 -43.22 7.92
C ASN A 6 -57.35 -42.23 8.61
N GLU A 7 -57.25 -41.07 7.95
CA GLU A 7 -56.31 -39.97 8.06
C GLU A 7 -56.40 -39.14 9.36
N MET A 8 -55.28 -38.49 9.75
CA MET A 8 -55.13 -37.03 9.78
C MET A 8 -53.73 -36.64 10.31
N GLY A 9 -53.16 -35.56 9.75
CA GLY A 9 -51.74 -35.24 9.83
C GLY A 9 -51.25 -34.47 11.08
N HIS A 10 -49.92 -34.34 11.15
CA HIS A 10 -49.23 -33.30 11.91
C HIS A 10 -47.84 -33.02 11.29
N GLU A 11 -47.53 -31.73 11.14
CA GLU A 11 -46.29 -31.17 10.58
C GLU A 11 -45.04 -31.52 11.40
N THR A 12 -43.91 -31.81 10.73
CA THR A 12 -42.57 -31.52 11.27
C THR A 12 -41.64 -30.96 10.18
N SER A 13 -40.84 -29.99 10.60
CA SER A 13 -40.06 -29.04 9.81
C SER A 13 -38.92 -29.66 9.00
N ALA A 14 -38.79 -29.25 7.73
CA ALA A 14 -37.62 -29.53 6.91
C ALA A 14 -36.49 -28.52 7.20
N VAL A 15 -35.39 -28.99 7.80
CA VAL A 15 -34.08 -28.32 7.76
C VAL A 15 -33.26 -29.04 6.69
N ALA A 16 -33.20 -28.47 5.49
CA ALA A 16 -32.26 -28.87 4.46
C ALA A 16 -31.06 -27.90 4.50
N GLU A 17 -29.94 -28.36 5.06
CA GLU A 17 -28.64 -27.70 4.94
C GLU A 17 -28.17 -27.74 3.48
N ASN A 18 -28.34 -26.62 2.76
CA ASN A 18 -27.66 -26.40 1.48
C ASN A 18 -26.20 -25.99 1.74
N SER A 19 -25.32 -26.97 1.90
CA SER A 19 -23.87 -26.79 1.79
C SER A 19 -23.51 -26.49 0.32
N ARG A 20 -23.09 -25.25 0.04
CA ARG A 20 -22.50 -24.91 -1.25
C ARG A 20 -21.11 -25.57 -1.35
N PRO A 21 -20.75 -26.23 -2.46
CA PRO A 21 -19.43 -26.84 -2.59
C PRO A 21 -18.34 -25.76 -2.56
N SER A 22 -17.29 -26.01 -1.78
CA SER A 22 -16.08 -25.20 -1.75
C SER A 22 -15.46 -25.13 -3.16
N LEU A 23 -15.23 -23.91 -3.67
CA LEU A 23 -14.51 -23.72 -4.94
C LEU A 23 -13.10 -24.28 -4.77
N ARG A 24 -12.77 -25.35 -5.51
CA ARG A 24 -11.42 -25.89 -5.63
C ARG A 24 -10.78 -25.22 -6.85
N SER A 25 -9.63 -24.58 -6.67
CA SER A 25 -8.83 -24.05 -7.78
C SER A 25 -7.73 -25.05 -8.09
N PHE A 26 -7.56 -25.44 -9.34
CA PHE A 26 -6.48 -26.32 -9.78
C PHE A 26 -5.41 -25.46 -10.48
N LEU A 27 -4.14 -25.82 -10.37
CA LEU A 27 -3.05 -25.21 -11.13
C LEU A 27 -2.51 -26.25 -12.10
N LEU A 28 -2.65 -26.01 -13.40
CA LEU A 28 -2.13 -26.87 -14.46
C LEU A 28 -0.73 -26.39 -14.85
N THR A 29 0.28 -27.20 -14.56
CA THR A 29 1.66 -26.97 -14.98
C THR A 29 1.94 -27.82 -16.22
N ILE A 30 2.41 -27.18 -17.28
CA ILE A 30 2.73 -27.80 -18.57
C ILE A 30 4.21 -27.58 -18.86
N ASN A 31 4.94 -28.66 -19.13
CA ASN A 31 6.30 -28.65 -19.62
C ASN A 31 6.30 -29.21 -21.05
N LEU A 32 6.45 -28.31 -22.03
CA LEU A 32 6.64 -28.65 -23.43
C LEU A 32 8.11 -28.99 -23.66
N LYS A 33 8.43 -30.26 -23.92
CA LYS A 33 9.81 -30.71 -24.14
C LYS A 33 10.22 -30.53 -25.58
N GLU A 34 9.68 -31.37 -26.46
CA GLU A 34 10.14 -31.47 -27.85
C GLU A 34 9.04 -31.97 -28.78
N GLY A 35 9.22 -31.70 -30.07
CA GLY A 35 8.46 -32.30 -31.16
C GLY A 35 9.30 -33.40 -31.80
N ARG A 36 8.66 -34.45 -32.30
CA ARG A 36 9.30 -35.53 -33.02
C ARG A 36 8.59 -35.77 -34.35
N ASN A 37 9.38 -35.88 -35.41
CA ASN A 37 8.92 -36.16 -36.77
C ASN A 37 7.78 -35.23 -37.23
N LEU A 38 7.90 -33.93 -36.98
CA LEU A 38 6.90 -32.97 -37.44
C LEU A 38 6.88 -32.88 -38.97
N VAL A 39 5.70 -32.60 -39.51
CA VAL A 39 5.47 -32.46 -40.97
C VAL A 39 6.30 -31.35 -41.58
N ILE A 40 6.75 -31.55 -42.81
CA ILE A 40 7.40 -30.51 -43.62
C ILE A 40 6.33 -29.68 -44.32
N ARG A 41 6.26 -28.38 -44.05
CA ARG A 41 5.42 -27.43 -44.79
C ARG A 41 6.21 -26.51 -45.71
N ASP A 42 7.48 -26.30 -45.39
CA ASP A 42 8.40 -25.48 -46.17
C ASP A 42 9.01 -26.18 -47.39
N ARG A 43 9.21 -25.41 -48.47
CA ARG A 43 9.84 -25.88 -49.73
C ARG A 43 11.31 -26.29 -49.58
N CYS A 44 11.95 -25.92 -48.47
CA CYS A 44 13.35 -26.20 -48.19
C CYS A 44 13.59 -27.55 -47.50
N GLY A 45 12.53 -28.34 -47.23
CA GLY A 45 12.65 -29.66 -46.61
C GLY A 45 12.73 -29.63 -45.08
N THR A 46 12.58 -28.47 -44.45
CA THR A 46 12.59 -28.25 -42.99
C THR A 46 11.62 -27.15 -42.64
N SER A 47 10.83 -27.30 -41.58
CA SER A 47 9.90 -26.29 -41.07
C SER A 47 10.45 -25.52 -39.86
N ASP A 48 9.80 -24.42 -39.52
CA ASP A 48 10.03 -23.54 -38.38
C ASP A 48 8.93 -23.70 -37.28
N PRO A 49 8.83 -24.86 -36.61
CA PRO A 49 7.68 -25.19 -35.77
C PRO A 49 7.59 -24.42 -34.44
N TYR A 50 6.35 -24.12 -34.05
CA TYR A 50 5.99 -23.60 -32.74
C TYR A 50 4.58 -24.03 -32.31
N VAL A 51 4.31 -24.01 -31.01
CA VAL A 51 3.09 -24.57 -30.40
C VAL A 51 2.22 -23.49 -29.75
N LYS A 52 0.91 -23.56 -29.94
CA LYS A 52 -0.11 -22.74 -29.27
C LYS A 52 -0.98 -23.61 -28.37
N PHE A 53 -1.10 -23.22 -27.11
CA PHE A 53 -1.98 -23.85 -26.14
C PHE A 53 -3.25 -23.01 -25.98
N LYS A 54 -4.40 -23.66 -26.14
CA LYS A 54 -5.72 -23.05 -26.05
C LYS A 54 -6.58 -23.76 -25.01
N LEU A 55 -7.22 -22.98 -24.14
CA LEU A 55 -8.21 -23.45 -23.18
C LEU A 55 -9.45 -22.56 -23.32
N ASP A 56 -10.65 -23.15 -23.33
CA ASP A 56 -11.93 -22.45 -23.58
C ASP A 56 -11.91 -21.55 -24.84
N GLY A 57 -11.23 -22.00 -25.90
CA GLY A 57 -11.11 -21.28 -27.17
C GLY A 57 -10.13 -20.10 -27.16
N LYS A 58 -9.57 -19.72 -26.00
CA LYS A 58 -8.57 -18.65 -25.88
C LYS A 58 -7.15 -19.22 -25.85
N THR A 59 -6.25 -18.66 -26.66
CA THR A 59 -4.82 -18.98 -26.58
C THR A 59 -4.23 -18.34 -25.33
N PHE A 60 -3.69 -19.15 -24.42
CA PHE A 60 -3.06 -18.64 -23.20
C PHE A 60 -1.53 -18.74 -23.24
N TYR A 61 -0.98 -19.61 -24.09
CA TYR A 61 0.46 -19.74 -24.27
C TYR A 61 0.84 -20.00 -25.73
N LYS A 62 1.95 -19.41 -26.16
CA LYS A 62 2.60 -19.63 -27.45
C LYS A 62 4.09 -19.86 -27.21
N SER A 63 4.63 -20.96 -27.73
CA SER A 63 6.05 -21.29 -27.58
C SER A 63 6.95 -20.45 -28.48
N LYS A 64 8.26 -20.54 -28.25
CA LYS A 64 9.26 -20.09 -29.23
C LYS A 64 9.14 -20.87 -30.54
N VAL A 65 9.58 -20.21 -31.60
CA VAL A 65 9.78 -20.77 -32.93
C VAL A 65 11.18 -21.36 -32.98
N VAL A 66 11.29 -22.64 -33.34
CA VAL A 66 12.57 -23.29 -33.62
C VAL A 66 12.72 -23.34 -35.13
N TYR A 67 13.81 -22.80 -35.65
CA TYR A 67 13.99 -22.65 -37.09
C TYR A 67 14.63 -23.90 -37.71
N LYS A 68 14.08 -24.36 -38.84
CA LYS A 68 14.59 -25.42 -39.72
C LYS A 68 14.85 -26.74 -39.00
N ASP A 69 13.92 -27.15 -38.15
CA ASP A 69 14.06 -28.38 -37.37
C ASP A 69 12.70 -29.09 -37.21
N LEU A 70 12.62 -30.33 -37.68
CA LEU A 70 11.43 -31.18 -37.57
C LEU A 70 11.37 -31.97 -36.25
N ASN A 71 12.45 -31.91 -35.45
CA ASN A 71 12.50 -32.48 -34.11
C ASN A 71 12.85 -31.38 -33.07
N PRO A 72 12.05 -30.30 -33.02
CA PRO A 72 12.40 -29.11 -32.26
C PRO A 72 12.42 -29.40 -30.76
N THR A 73 13.43 -28.88 -30.06
CA THR A 73 13.47 -28.88 -28.60
C THR A 73 13.09 -27.49 -28.08
N TRP A 74 11.93 -27.39 -27.42
CA TRP A 74 11.47 -26.13 -26.83
C TRP A 74 11.90 -26.01 -25.36
N ASN A 75 11.73 -27.08 -24.58
CA ASN A 75 12.00 -27.12 -23.14
C ASN A 75 11.39 -25.95 -22.36
N GLU A 76 10.13 -25.63 -22.65
CA GLU A 76 9.39 -24.52 -22.06
C GLU A 76 8.40 -24.99 -21.00
N THR A 77 8.36 -24.33 -19.84
CA THR A 77 7.43 -24.65 -18.76
C THR A 77 6.57 -23.45 -18.41
N PHE A 78 5.27 -23.66 -18.31
CA PHE A 78 4.29 -22.62 -17.99
C PHE A 78 3.14 -23.19 -17.19
N SER A 79 2.48 -22.35 -16.37
CA SER A 79 1.40 -22.78 -15.47
C SER A 79 0.16 -21.92 -15.62
N LEU A 80 -1.02 -22.52 -15.53
CA LEU A 80 -2.32 -21.85 -15.69
C LEU A 80 -3.28 -22.30 -14.57
N PRO A 81 -3.92 -21.37 -13.82
CA PRO A 81 -4.98 -21.74 -12.91
C PRO A 81 -6.25 -22.16 -13.67
N VAL A 82 -6.79 -23.34 -13.34
CA VAL A 82 -7.97 -23.96 -13.95
C VAL A 82 -9.06 -24.17 -12.89
N LYS A 83 -10.30 -23.84 -13.22
CA LYS A 83 -11.45 -23.91 -12.30
C LYS A 83 -12.20 -25.25 -12.37
N ASP A 84 -12.19 -25.92 -13.52
CA ASP A 84 -12.87 -27.17 -13.76
C ASP A 84 -11.95 -28.15 -14.52
N LEU A 85 -11.78 -29.36 -14.00
CA LEU A 85 -10.98 -30.40 -14.63
C LEU A 85 -11.68 -31.00 -15.86
N ASN A 86 -12.96 -30.74 -16.08
CA ASN A 86 -13.68 -31.24 -17.26
C ASN A 86 -13.36 -30.47 -18.55
N GLN A 87 -12.51 -29.44 -18.50
CA GLN A 87 -12.13 -28.65 -19.67
C GLN A 87 -11.17 -29.42 -20.59
N LYS A 88 -11.22 -29.11 -21.89
CA LYS A 88 -10.31 -29.66 -22.90
C LYS A 88 -9.21 -28.67 -23.24
N LEU A 89 -7.96 -29.07 -23.02
CA LEU A 89 -6.77 -28.36 -23.45
C LEU A 89 -6.48 -28.71 -24.92
N PHE A 90 -6.45 -27.70 -25.78
CA PHE A 90 -6.06 -27.85 -27.18
C PHE A 90 -4.62 -27.42 -27.39
N ILE A 91 -3.85 -28.26 -28.06
CA ILE A 91 -2.45 -28.02 -28.41
C ILE A 91 -2.39 -28.01 -29.93
N LYS A 92 -1.91 -26.91 -30.51
CA LYS A 92 -1.86 -26.71 -31.96
C LYS A 92 -0.46 -26.33 -32.39
N VAL A 93 0.11 -27.05 -33.34
CA VAL A 93 1.44 -26.80 -33.89
C VAL A 93 1.32 -26.05 -35.21
N TYR A 94 2.20 -25.09 -35.42
CA TYR A 94 2.24 -24.22 -36.60
C TYR A 94 3.67 -24.08 -37.07
N ASP A 95 3.81 -23.94 -38.39
CA ASP A 95 5.04 -23.53 -39.05
C ASP A 95 5.08 -22.00 -39.12
N ARG A 96 6.25 -21.40 -38.94
CA ARG A 96 6.39 -19.94 -38.91
C ARG A 96 6.85 -19.41 -40.27
N ASP A 97 5.89 -18.87 -41.01
CA ASP A 97 6.16 -18.23 -42.29
C ASP A 97 6.22 -16.70 -42.23
N LEU A 98 6.80 -16.12 -43.28
CA LEU A 98 6.89 -14.66 -43.49
C LEU A 98 5.51 -13.99 -43.70
N THR A 99 4.51 -14.73 -44.16
CA THR A 99 3.19 -14.19 -44.52
C THR A 99 2.08 -14.75 -43.64
N THR A 100 1.84 -16.05 -43.72
CA THR A 100 0.81 -16.75 -42.92
C THR A 100 1.36 -18.08 -42.43
N ASP A 101 1.37 -18.25 -41.11
CA ASP A 101 1.83 -19.46 -40.44
C ASP A 101 1.01 -20.70 -40.87
N ASP A 102 1.66 -21.70 -41.46
CA ASP A 102 1.02 -22.94 -41.88
C ASP A 102 0.66 -23.85 -40.68
N PHE A 103 -0.45 -24.57 -40.78
CA PHE A 103 -0.89 -25.47 -39.70
C PHE A 103 -0.23 -26.85 -39.85
N MET A 104 0.38 -27.35 -38.77
CA MET A 104 1.13 -28.61 -38.77
C MET A 104 0.40 -29.73 -38.02
N GLY A 105 -0.69 -29.44 -37.32
CA GLY A 105 -1.50 -30.44 -36.62
C GLY A 105 -1.96 -30.00 -35.24
N SER A 106 -2.93 -30.72 -34.68
CA SER A 106 -3.46 -30.45 -33.35
C SER A 106 -3.80 -31.70 -32.57
N THR A 107 -3.81 -31.56 -31.26
CA THR A 107 -4.22 -32.60 -30.33
C THR A 107 -5.00 -31.98 -29.18
N SER A 108 -5.87 -32.76 -28.53
CA SER A 108 -6.68 -32.29 -27.42
C SER A 108 -6.66 -33.27 -26.27
N VAL A 109 -6.47 -32.77 -25.05
CA VAL A 109 -6.42 -33.57 -23.83
C VAL A 109 -7.45 -33.03 -22.83
N THR A 110 -8.27 -33.90 -22.27
CA THR A 110 -9.22 -33.53 -21.20
C THR A 110 -8.48 -33.49 -19.87
N LEU A 111 -8.67 -32.45 -19.06
CA LEU A 111 -7.86 -32.25 -17.85
C LEU A 111 -8.17 -33.26 -16.73
N CYS A 112 -9.34 -33.91 -16.73
CA CYS A 112 -9.71 -34.99 -15.82
C CYS A 112 -8.89 -36.28 -16.04
N ASP A 113 -8.38 -36.49 -17.25
CA ASP A 113 -7.70 -37.72 -17.66
C ASP A 113 -6.17 -37.60 -17.51
N LEU A 114 -5.69 -36.50 -16.91
CA LEU A 114 -4.26 -36.21 -16.74
C LEU A 114 -3.68 -36.90 -15.50
N GLU A 115 -2.93 -37.98 -15.71
CA GLU A 115 -2.00 -38.51 -14.72
C GLU A 115 -0.64 -37.78 -14.81
N VAL A 116 0.08 -37.68 -13.68
CA VAL A 116 1.40 -37.02 -13.58
C VAL A 116 2.47 -37.85 -14.29
N ASN A 117 2.42 -37.92 -15.61
CA ASN A 117 3.28 -38.72 -16.47
C ASN A 117 3.71 -37.94 -17.72
N GLU A 118 4.75 -38.43 -18.40
CA GLU A 118 5.19 -37.91 -19.69
C GLU A 118 4.20 -38.36 -20.78
N LEU A 119 3.51 -37.42 -21.41
CA LEU A 119 2.53 -37.68 -22.48
C LEU A 119 3.17 -37.45 -23.85
N SER A 120 3.13 -38.49 -24.69
CA SER A 120 3.40 -38.40 -26.12
C SER A 120 2.09 -38.17 -26.86
N LEU A 121 1.87 -36.95 -27.34
CA LEU A 121 0.63 -36.55 -27.98
C LEU A 121 0.79 -36.55 -29.50
N ALA A 122 0.17 -37.51 -30.18
CA ALA A 122 0.10 -37.53 -31.63
C ALA A 122 -0.73 -36.35 -32.15
N LEU A 123 -0.24 -35.71 -33.22
CA LEU A 123 -0.93 -34.62 -33.90
C LEU A 123 -1.87 -35.16 -34.96
N ASP A 124 -3.01 -34.50 -35.14
CA ASP A 124 -3.99 -34.82 -36.16
C ASP A 124 -4.45 -33.54 -36.87
N ASP A 125 -4.72 -33.66 -38.17
CA ASP A 125 -5.32 -32.62 -39.01
C ASP A 125 -6.35 -33.24 -39.96
N PRO A 126 -7.66 -33.01 -39.76
CA PRO A 126 -8.71 -33.58 -40.59
C PRO A 126 -8.69 -33.11 -42.05
N ASN A 127 -7.87 -32.10 -42.39
CA ASN A 127 -7.77 -31.55 -43.75
C ASN A 127 -6.47 -31.97 -44.47
N SER A 128 -5.61 -32.77 -43.84
CA SER A 128 -4.35 -33.24 -44.43
C SER A 128 -4.51 -34.63 -45.06
N LEU A 129 -3.72 -34.93 -46.11
CA LEU A 129 -3.62 -36.25 -46.74
C LEU A 129 -2.48 -37.10 -46.15
N GLU A 130 -1.73 -36.55 -45.18
CA GLU A 130 -0.60 -37.20 -44.54
C GLU A 130 -1.05 -38.04 -43.34
N GLU A 131 -0.57 -39.29 -43.26
CA GLU A 131 -0.98 -40.24 -42.21
C GLU A 131 -0.23 -40.04 -40.88
N ASP A 132 0.96 -39.44 -40.89
CA ASP A 132 1.76 -39.15 -39.69
C ASP A 132 2.09 -37.65 -39.64
N MET A 133 1.41 -36.92 -38.75
CA MET A 133 1.61 -35.49 -38.56
C MET A 133 2.71 -35.17 -37.51
N GLY A 134 3.34 -36.20 -36.94
CA GLY A 134 4.32 -36.09 -35.87
C GLY A 134 3.73 -36.07 -34.46
N VAL A 135 4.62 -36.05 -33.47
CA VAL A 135 4.27 -36.17 -32.04
C VAL A 135 4.85 -35.01 -31.25
N VAL A 136 4.10 -34.50 -30.28
CA VAL A 136 4.58 -33.53 -29.29
C VAL A 136 4.71 -34.19 -27.94
N LEU A 137 5.88 -34.07 -27.31
CA LEU A 137 6.15 -34.55 -25.96
C LEU A 137 5.93 -33.43 -24.95
N CYS A 138 4.99 -33.67 -24.03
CA CYS A 138 4.66 -32.76 -22.94
C CYS A 138 4.55 -33.51 -21.62
N PHE A 139 4.99 -32.88 -20.54
CA PHE A 139 4.67 -33.32 -19.19
C PHE A 139 3.61 -32.39 -18.60
N LEU A 140 2.47 -32.96 -18.19
CA LEU A 140 1.30 -32.23 -17.70
C LEU A 140 1.05 -32.63 -16.25
N CYS A 141 0.90 -31.65 -15.35
CA CYS A 141 0.63 -31.90 -13.94
C CYS A 141 -0.44 -30.95 -13.43
N SER A 142 -1.54 -31.49 -12.90
CA SER A 142 -2.59 -30.70 -12.25
C SER A 142 -2.42 -30.75 -10.73
N LEU A 143 -2.09 -29.61 -10.11
CA LEU A 143 -2.00 -29.47 -8.66
C LEU A 143 -3.32 -28.94 -8.08
N LEU A 144 -3.88 -29.61 -7.07
CA LEU A 144 -5.05 -29.12 -6.34
C LEU A 144 -4.62 -28.04 -5.33
N ILE A 145 -5.09 -26.81 -5.53
CA ILE A 145 -4.93 -25.73 -4.55
C ILE A 145 -6.20 -25.70 -3.69
N LYS A 146 -6.10 -26.18 -2.45
CA LYS A 146 -7.10 -25.85 -1.42
C LYS A 146 -6.91 -24.37 -1.07
N THR A 147 -7.82 -23.51 -1.52
CA THR A 147 -7.94 -22.15 -0.96
C THR A 147 -8.51 -22.26 0.45
N GLY A 148 -7.63 -22.52 1.42
CA GLY A 148 -7.95 -22.58 2.84
C GLY A 148 -7.74 -21.23 3.50
N PHE A 149 -8.79 -20.41 3.57
CA PHE A 149 -8.95 -19.53 4.72
C PHE A 149 -9.33 -20.42 5.90
N CYS A 150 -8.35 -20.82 6.71
CA CYS A 150 -8.53 -21.31 8.09
C CYS A 150 -7.15 -21.48 8.74
N ALA A 151 -6.59 -20.37 9.25
CA ALA A 151 -5.66 -20.47 10.37
C ALA A 151 -6.52 -20.65 11.64
N HIS A 152 -6.28 -21.75 12.35
CA HIS A 152 -6.95 -22.27 13.56
C HIS A 152 -7.89 -23.45 13.34
N ALA A 153 -7.29 -24.64 13.19
CA ALA A 153 -7.62 -25.84 13.96
C ALA A 153 -6.77 -27.01 13.42
N CYS A 154 -5.59 -27.22 14.00
CA CYS A 154 -4.84 -28.49 13.95
C CYS A 154 -3.83 -28.49 15.11
N SER A 155 -4.35 -28.49 16.34
CA SER A 155 -3.71 -29.24 17.42
C SER A 155 -4.45 -30.55 17.51
N SER A 156 -3.71 -31.65 17.74
CA SER A 156 -4.15 -33.05 17.88
C SER A 156 -4.34 -33.85 16.59
N ALA A 157 -3.30 -34.61 16.24
CA ALA A 157 -3.37 -36.06 16.05
C ALA A 157 -1.95 -36.60 15.78
N GLU A 158 -1.49 -37.45 16.69
CA GLU A 158 -0.26 -38.24 16.59
C GLU A 158 -0.36 -39.38 15.57
N SER A 159 0.82 -39.85 15.17
CA SER A 159 1.19 -41.17 14.64
C SER A 159 0.46 -41.69 13.40
N ASP A 160 1.19 -41.81 12.30
CA ASP A 160 1.73 -43.14 11.97
C ASP A 160 2.90 -43.08 10.98
N ARG A 161 3.82 -44.03 11.13
CA ARG A 161 5.02 -44.22 10.31
C ARG A 161 4.69 -45.07 9.09
N THR A 162 5.01 -44.61 7.88
CA THR A 162 5.48 -45.50 6.80
C THR A 162 6.29 -44.73 5.75
N SER A 163 7.47 -45.26 5.48
CA SER A 163 8.48 -44.83 4.51
C SER A 163 8.10 -45.16 3.07
N VAL A 164 8.22 -44.20 2.14
CA VAL A 164 8.56 -44.49 0.73
C VAL A 164 9.44 -43.37 0.17
N THR A 165 10.58 -43.80 -0.36
CA THR A 165 11.68 -43.06 -0.97
C THR A 165 11.30 -42.59 -2.38
N ALA A 166 11.17 -41.27 -2.60
CA ALA A 166 11.15 -40.67 -3.94
C ALA A 166 11.38 -39.15 -3.86
N SER A 167 12.61 -38.73 -3.58
CA SER A 167 12.95 -37.31 -3.47
C SER A 167 14.30 -37.00 -4.13
N SER A 168 14.29 -36.76 -5.44
CA SER A 168 15.40 -36.06 -6.11
C SER A 168 14.99 -35.24 -7.34
N THR A 169 13.84 -35.50 -7.96
CA THR A 169 13.40 -34.78 -9.19
C THR A 169 12.33 -33.69 -8.97
N LEU A 170 11.68 -33.64 -7.81
CA LEU A 170 10.67 -32.59 -7.49
C LEU A 170 11.29 -31.27 -6.97
N ILE A 171 12.59 -31.26 -6.67
CA ILE A 171 13.29 -30.11 -6.08
C ILE A 171 13.75 -29.12 -7.18
N GLU A 172 13.99 -29.58 -8.41
CA GLU A 172 14.35 -28.68 -9.53
C GLU A 172 13.15 -27.97 -10.16
N SER A 173 11.96 -28.57 -10.15
CA SER A 173 10.73 -27.96 -10.68
C SER A 173 10.20 -26.80 -9.84
N GLY A 174 10.50 -26.77 -8.53
CA GLY A 174 10.17 -25.64 -7.65
C GLY A 174 11.00 -24.39 -7.95
N PHE A 175 12.20 -24.55 -8.50
CA PHE A 175 13.13 -23.44 -8.76
C PHE A 175 12.76 -22.60 -10.00
N ARG A 176 11.96 -23.13 -10.93
CA ARG A 176 11.48 -22.38 -12.12
C ARG A 176 10.08 -21.79 -11.98
N LEU A 177 9.26 -22.34 -11.07
CA LEU A 177 7.94 -21.78 -10.73
C LEU A 177 8.11 -20.41 -10.02
N SER A 178 9.13 -20.29 -9.18
CA SER A 178 9.56 -19.04 -8.54
C SER A 178 10.03 -17.99 -9.56
N GLU A 179 10.55 -18.39 -10.72
CA GLU A 179 11.02 -17.49 -11.77
C GLU A 179 9.87 -16.88 -12.60
N SER A 180 8.77 -17.63 -12.79
CA SER A 180 7.54 -17.10 -13.42
C SER A 180 6.73 -16.21 -12.46
N LEU A 181 6.67 -16.59 -11.18
CA LEU A 181 6.10 -15.77 -10.10
C LEU A 181 6.97 -14.55 -9.76
N ARG A 182 8.28 -14.56 -10.09
CA ARG A 182 9.14 -13.36 -10.04
C ARG A 182 8.70 -12.26 -11.01
N LYS A 183 8.04 -12.61 -12.13
CA LYS A 183 7.46 -11.60 -13.05
C LYS A 183 6.16 -10.99 -12.52
N SER A 184 5.46 -11.69 -11.62
CA SER A 184 4.33 -11.19 -10.85
C SER A 184 4.71 -11.11 -9.36
N GLN A 185 5.56 -10.15 -8.99
CA GLN A 185 6.06 -9.98 -7.61
C GLN A 185 4.90 -9.86 -6.58
N LEU A 186 4.43 -11.00 -6.06
CA LEU A 186 3.41 -11.09 -5.03
C LEU A 186 4.10 -11.35 -3.69
N TRP A 187 4.26 -10.30 -2.88
CA TRP A 187 4.72 -10.45 -1.50
C TRP A 187 3.55 -10.66 -0.53
N THR A 188 3.75 -11.51 0.47
CA THR A 188 2.75 -11.87 1.48
C THR A 188 2.88 -11.04 2.75
N SER A 189 4.09 -10.56 3.04
CA SER A 189 4.38 -9.82 4.27
C SER A 189 5.55 -8.87 4.08
N VAL A 190 5.66 -7.88 4.96
CA VAL A 190 6.77 -6.94 5.05
C VAL A 190 7.46 -7.15 6.39
N VAL A 191 8.74 -7.48 6.34
CA VAL A 191 9.62 -7.69 7.49
C VAL A 191 10.34 -6.38 7.79
N SER A 192 10.01 -5.77 8.92
CA SER A 192 10.74 -4.62 9.44
C SER A 192 11.80 -5.06 10.43
N VAL A 193 13.03 -4.62 10.20
CA VAL A 193 14.19 -4.90 11.06
C VAL A 193 14.73 -3.57 11.59
N THR A 194 14.65 -3.33 12.89
CA THR A 194 15.28 -2.17 13.52
C THR A 194 16.56 -2.61 14.22
N LEU A 195 17.70 -2.30 13.63
CA LEU A 195 19.01 -2.53 14.22
C LEU A 195 19.25 -1.55 15.36
N VAL A 196 19.37 -2.05 16.59
CA VAL A 196 19.52 -1.20 17.78
C VAL A 196 21.00 -1.01 18.08
N GLU A 197 21.69 -2.07 18.49
CA GLU A 197 23.07 -2.02 18.94
C GLU A 197 23.78 -3.38 18.82
N GLY A 198 25.11 -3.34 18.82
CA GLY A 198 25.96 -4.51 19.08
C GLY A 198 26.45 -4.51 20.52
N GLN A 199 26.63 -5.67 21.11
CA GLN A 199 27.12 -5.85 22.48
C GLN A 199 28.31 -6.81 22.46
N GLU A 200 29.39 -6.46 23.16
CA GLU A 200 30.56 -7.33 23.37
C GLU A 200 31.25 -7.77 22.06
N LEU A 201 31.30 -6.88 21.07
CA LEU A 201 31.98 -7.16 19.80
C LEU A 201 33.52 -7.15 19.96
N PRO A 202 34.26 -8.03 19.25
CA PRO A 202 35.71 -8.12 19.35
C PRO A 202 36.39 -6.87 18.81
N LEU A 203 37.44 -6.44 19.52
CA LEU A 203 38.24 -5.24 19.23
C LEU A 203 39.65 -5.65 18.75
N ASP A 204 39.75 -6.67 17.89
CA ASP A 204 41.04 -7.29 17.51
C ASP A 204 42.01 -6.33 16.79
N SER A 205 41.55 -5.16 16.32
CA SER A 205 42.36 -4.12 15.68
C SER A 205 41.86 -2.70 16.00
N GLN A 206 42.78 -1.78 16.33
CA GLN A 206 42.49 -0.39 16.76
C GLN A 206 41.99 0.54 15.62
N GLY A 207 41.76 0.02 14.42
CA GLY A 207 41.26 0.79 13.28
C GLY A 207 40.31 -0.04 12.42
N GLY A 208 39.16 0.53 12.08
CA GLY A 208 38.16 -0.11 11.21
C GLY A 208 36.74 0.39 11.45
N GLN A 209 35.86 0.12 10.48
CA GLN A 209 34.43 0.42 10.57
C GLN A 209 33.60 -0.86 10.59
N LEU A 210 32.58 -0.92 11.45
CA LEU A 210 31.59 -1.99 11.53
C LEU A 210 30.31 -1.59 10.79
N PHE A 211 29.74 -2.51 10.06
CA PHE A 211 28.39 -2.39 9.51
C PHE A 211 27.69 -3.74 9.53
N VAL A 212 26.36 -3.73 9.54
CA VAL A 212 25.53 -4.93 9.51
C VAL A 212 24.85 -5.00 8.14
N ARG A 213 24.82 -6.20 7.56
CA ARG A 213 24.12 -6.51 6.32
C ARG A 213 22.93 -7.42 6.63
N PHE A 214 21.77 -7.06 6.11
CA PHE A 214 20.57 -7.87 6.19
C PHE A 214 20.29 -8.48 4.82
N ARG A 215 20.00 -9.78 4.76
CA ARG A 215 19.67 -10.50 3.53
C ARG A 215 18.41 -11.33 3.72
N LEU A 216 17.42 -11.12 2.86
CA LEU A 216 16.18 -11.90 2.81
C LEU A 216 15.90 -12.29 1.35
N GLY A 217 16.27 -13.52 1.00
CA GLY A 217 16.32 -13.96 -0.40
C GLY A 217 17.32 -13.13 -1.21
N GLU A 218 16.84 -12.42 -2.22
CA GLU A 218 17.66 -11.56 -3.10
C GLU A 218 17.80 -10.11 -2.60
N GLN A 219 16.97 -9.70 -1.64
CA GLN A 219 17.04 -8.35 -1.07
C GLN A 219 18.20 -8.29 -0.09
N THR A 220 19.14 -7.37 -0.34
CA THR A 220 20.24 -7.09 0.59
C THR A 220 20.25 -5.62 0.98
N TYR A 221 20.38 -5.34 2.27
CA TYR A 221 20.49 -3.99 2.82
C TYR A 221 21.74 -3.88 3.69
N LYS A 222 22.41 -2.72 3.62
CA LYS A 222 23.64 -2.42 4.36
C LYS A 222 23.40 -1.23 5.30
N SER A 223 23.78 -1.38 6.56
CA SER A 223 23.71 -0.28 7.54
C SER A 223 24.81 0.74 7.32
N LYS A 224 24.72 1.90 8.00
CA LYS A 224 25.86 2.83 8.04
C LYS A 224 27.07 2.20 8.71
N ASN A 225 28.23 2.69 8.29
CA ASN A 225 29.51 2.33 8.86
C ASN A 225 29.72 3.09 10.18
N HIS A 226 29.98 2.37 11.28
CA HIS A 226 30.36 2.92 12.58
C HIS A 226 31.81 2.56 12.92
N CYS A 227 32.53 3.37 13.68
CA CYS A 227 33.87 2.98 14.15
C CYS A 227 33.79 1.71 15.01
N LYS A 228 34.83 0.85 14.97
CA LYS A 228 34.96 -0.31 15.86
C LYS A 228 34.92 0.14 17.33
N VAL A 229 33.81 -0.15 18.00
CA VAL A 229 33.57 0.09 19.43
C VAL A 229 32.92 -1.17 19.99
N SER A 230 33.11 -1.47 21.28
CA SER A 230 32.52 -2.65 21.93
C SER A 230 30.99 -2.62 22.02
N LYS A 231 30.38 -1.44 21.91
CA LYS A 231 28.93 -1.19 21.91
C LYS A 231 28.50 -0.17 20.84
N PRO A 232 28.54 -0.51 19.55
CA PRO A 232 28.10 0.39 18.49
C PRO A 232 26.57 0.47 18.48
N GLN A 233 26.03 1.67 18.26
CA GLN A 233 24.59 1.91 18.15
C GLN A 233 24.27 2.49 16.78
N TRP A 234 23.53 1.74 15.97
CA TRP A 234 23.09 2.18 14.64
C TRP A 234 21.73 2.88 14.72
N ARG A 235 20.78 2.26 15.44
CA ARG A 235 19.38 2.72 15.54
C ARG A 235 18.76 2.96 14.15
N GLU A 236 19.05 2.06 13.23
CA GLU A 236 18.59 2.10 11.84
C GLU A 236 17.46 1.11 11.61
N ARG A 237 16.57 1.42 10.67
CA ARG A 237 15.46 0.54 10.32
C ARG A 237 15.49 0.17 8.85
N PHE A 238 15.35 -1.11 8.60
CA PHE A 238 15.31 -1.74 7.29
C PHE A 238 13.94 -2.40 7.10
N THR A 239 13.51 -2.46 5.84
CA THR A 239 12.21 -3.04 5.46
C THR A 239 12.47 -3.99 4.30
N LEU A 240 12.11 -5.25 4.46
CA LEU A 240 12.32 -6.30 3.46
C LEU A 240 10.97 -6.95 3.11
N ASN A 241 10.76 -7.28 1.85
CA ASN A 241 9.52 -7.90 1.38
C ASN A 241 9.63 -9.43 1.45
N GLN A 242 8.67 -10.10 2.08
CA GLN A 242 8.57 -11.56 2.12
C GLN A 242 7.64 -12.05 1.01
N PHE A 243 8.17 -12.89 0.10
CA PHE A 243 7.41 -13.47 -1.02
C PHE A 243 6.74 -14.80 -0.65
N LEU A 244 5.66 -15.15 -1.37
CA LEU A 244 4.88 -16.38 -1.14
C LEU A 244 5.75 -17.66 -1.18
N ASP A 245 6.74 -17.67 -2.09
CA ASP A 245 7.73 -18.74 -2.27
C ASP A 245 9.15 -18.32 -1.85
N GLY A 246 9.26 -17.26 -1.05
CA GLY A 246 10.55 -16.71 -0.62
C GLY A 246 11.21 -17.50 0.51
N HIS A 247 12.52 -17.34 0.67
CA HIS A 247 13.23 -17.81 1.86
C HIS A 247 12.64 -17.14 3.12
N ASN A 248 12.19 -17.95 4.08
CA ASN A 248 11.67 -17.48 5.37
C ASN A 248 12.77 -17.19 6.40
N MET A 249 14.03 -17.23 6.00
CA MET A 249 15.19 -16.97 6.85
C MET A 249 15.74 -15.59 6.53
N LEU A 250 15.73 -14.71 7.52
CA LEU A 250 16.44 -13.45 7.48
C LEU A 250 17.87 -13.70 7.95
N GLU A 251 18.83 -13.46 7.07
CA GLU A 251 20.25 -13.53 7.41
C GLU A 251 20.75 -12.15 7.82
N VAL A 252 21.54 -12.11 8.89
CA VAL A 252 22.12 -10.92 9.50
C VAL A 252 23.62 -11.15 9.60
N GLU A 253 24.40 -10.40 8.83
CA GLU A 253 25.85 -10.51 8.78
C GLU A 253 26.50 -9.27 9.38
N LEU A 254 27.45 -9.43 10.30
CA LEU A 254 28.31 -8.35 10.79
C LEU A 254 29.59 -8.31 9.97
N TRP A 255 29.92 -7.15 9.43
CA TRP A 255 31.11 -6.92 8.62
C TRP A 255 32.03 -5.88 9.25
N SER A 256 33.33 -6.10 9.11
CA SER A 256 34.42 -5.18 9.45
C SER A 256 35.08 -4.69 8.17
N LYS A 257 35.14 -3.37 8.00
CA LYS A 257 35.83 -2.70 6.92
C LYS A 257 37.12 -2.08 7.43
N GLU A 258 38.25 -2.56 6.92
CA GLU A 258 39.58 -2.02 7.17
C GLU A 258 40.11 -1.37 5.88
N GLY A 259 40.08 -0.04 5.83
CA GLY A 259 40.50 0.72 4.64
C GLY A 259 39.49 0.68 3.48
N ARG A 260 39.97 0.83 2.24
CA ARG A 260 39.11 0.94 1.04
C ARG A 260 38.72 -0.40 0.41
N ARG A 261 39.50 -1.48 0.62
CA ARG A 261 39.33 -2.76 -0.11
C ARG A 261 39.25 -4.02 0.76
N ASN A 262 39.54 -3.97 2.06
CA ASN A 262 39.41 -5.14 2.93
C ASN A 262 38.09 -5.04 3.71
N GLU A 263 37.11 -5.86 3.31
CA GLU A 263 35.89 -6.11 4.08
C GLU A 263 35.93 -7.59 4.52
N GLU A 264 35.83 -7.81 5.83
CA GLU A 264 35.85 -9.14 6.46
C GLU A 264 34.53 -9.38 7.19
N CYS A 265 33.92 -10.55 6.98
CA CYS A 265 32.71 -10.95 7.69
C CYS A 265 33.09 -11.48 9.08
N LEU A 266 32.66 -10.77 10.13
CA LEU A 266 32.95 -11.10 11.52
C LEU A 266 31.99 -12.15 12.11
N GLY A 267 30.79 -12.30 11.55
CA GLY A 267 29.83 -13.32 11.97
C GLY A 267 28.49 -13.20 11.27
N THR A 268 27.77 -14.32 11.20
CA THR A 268 26.46 -14.43 10.56
C THR A 268 25.43 -14.92 11.58
N CYS A 269 24.17 -14.58 11.38
CA CYS A 269 23.04 -15.02 12.17
C CYS A 269 21.83 -15.23 11.26
N GLU A 270 21.14 -16.34 11.41
CA GLU A 270 19.91 -16.63 10.68
C GLU A 270 18.70 -16.56 11.62
N VAL A 271 17.66 -15.86 11.21
CA VAL A 271 16.40 -15.71 11.95
C VAL A 271 15.25 -16.26 11.13
N ASP A 272 14.61 -17.31 11.64
CA ASP A 272 13.41 -17.90 11.05
C ASP A 272 12.19 -17.01 11.30
N LEU A 273 11.69 -16.38 10.24
CA LEU A 273 10.56 -15.46 10.27
C LEU A 273 9.23 -16.14 10.59
N SER A 274 9.13 -17.47 10.39
CA SER A 274 7.90 -18.22 10.69
C SER A 274 7.57 -18.27 12.19
N ARG A 275 8.61 -18.13 13.02
CA ARG A 275 8.50 -18.17 14.49
C ARG A 275 8.13 -16.82 15.08
N VAL A 276 8.13 -15.77 14.28
CA VAL A 276 7.92 -14.40 14.73
C VAL A 276 6.42 -14.11 14.70
N PRO A 277 5.81 -13.67 15.82
CA PRO A 277 4.41 -13.34 15.85
C PRO A 277 4.10 -12.17 14.91
N VAL A 278 3.14 -12.39 14.02
CA VAL A 278 2.69 -11.41 13.03
C VAL A 278 2.15 -10.16 13.71
N ASN A 279 2.50 -8.98 13.18
CA ASN A 279 2.11 -7.64 13.65
C ASN A 279 2.54 -7.33 15.10
N GLN A 280 3.51 -8.06 15.64
CA GLN A 280 4.08 -7.83 16.96
C GLN A 280 5.59 -7.62 16.84
N ARG A 281 6.12 -6.66 17.60
CA ARG A 281 7.56 -6.42 17.66
C ARG A 281 8.20 -7.47 18.57
N GLN A 282 9.09 -8.26 18.00
CA GLN A 282 9.93 -9.20 18.73
C GLN A 282 11.32 -8.59 18.92
N LEU A 283 11.82 -8.60 20.16
CA LEU A 283 13.22 -8.29 20.42
C LEU A 283 14.05 -9.54 20.16
N CYS A 284 14.98 -9.42 19.22
CA CYS A 284 15.90 -10.48 18.83
C CYS A 284 17.29 -10.11 19.32
N THR A 285 17.77 -10.84 20.32
CA THR A 285 19.16 -10.78 20.79
C THR A 285 19.86 -12.04 20.30
N HIS A 286 20.68 -11.91 19.27
CA HIS A 286 21.40 -13.05 18.69
C HIS A 286 22.88 -12.97 18.98
N SER A 287 23.45 -14.06 19.47
CA SER A 287 24.89 -14.26 19.53
C SER A 287 25.42 -14.57 18.14
N LEU A 288 26.50 -13.90 17.74
CA LEU A 288 27.19 -14.18 16.49
C LEU A 288 27.93 -15.52 16.57
N ASP A 289 28.07 -16.19 15.43
CA ASP A 289 28.86 -17.41 15.31
C ASP A 289 30.29 -17.18 15.83
N GLN A 290 30.86 -18.18 16.51
CA GLN A 290 32.17 -18.15 17.20
C GLN A 290 32.24 -17.30 18.49
N GLY A 291 31.12 -16.84 19.07
CA GLY A 291 31.13 -16.17 20.38
C GLY A 291 31.67 -14.74 20.35
N ARG A 292 31.71 -14.11 19.18
CA ARG A 292 32.24 -12.75 18.91
C ARG A 292 31.22 -11.63 19.22
N GLY A 293 30.48 -11.76 20.32
CA GLY A 293 29.49 -10.77 20.77
C GLY A 293 28.05 -11.04 20.30
N ARG A 294 27.17 -10.07 20.56
CA ARG A 294 25.72 -10.15 20.34
C ARG A 294 25.22 -8.97 19.51
N LEU A 295 24.29 -9.22 18.60
CA LEU A 295 23.53 -8.19 17.91
C LEU A 295 22.13 -8.11 18.49
N VAL A 296 21.68 -6.88 18.76
CA VAL A 296 20.35 -6.58 19.26
C VAL A 296 19.57 -5.84 18.18
N PHE A 297 18.50 -6.46 17.70
CA PHE A 297 17.59 -5.85 16.73
C PHE A 297 16.14 -6.20 17.05
N LEU A 298 15.22 -5.32 16.66
CA LEU A 298 13.79 -5.57 16.76
C LEU A 298 13.28 -6.05 15.41
N LEU A 299 12.59 -7.17 15.39
CA LEU A 299 11.97 -7.72 14.20
C LEU A 299 10.45 -7.55 14.28
N THR A 300 9.80 -7.23 13.16
CA THR A 300 8.34 -7.16 13.07
C THR A 300 7.91 -7.66 11.70
N VAL A 301 7.15 -8.76 11.67
CA VAL A 301 6.57 -9.30 10.44
C VAL A 301 5.15 -8.76 10.29
N ASN A 302 4.92 -7.88 9.32
CA ASN A 302 3.60 -7.34 9.04
C ASN A 302 3.00 -8.09 7.85
N THR A 303 1.96 -8.88 8.04
CA THR A 303 1.24 -9.50 6.93
C THR A 303 0.59 -8.42 6.07
N CYS A 304 0.95 -8.36 4.81
CA CYS A 304 0.38 -7.46 3.81
C CYS A 304 -0.63 -8.27 2.99
N SER A 305 -1.77 -8.61 3.58
CA SER A 305 -2.87 -9.21 2.81
C SER A 305 -3.45 -8.15 1.88
N GLY A 306 -3.47 -8.42 0.56
CA GLY A 306 -4.14 -7.57 -0.42
C GLY A 306 -3.26 -6.54 -1.13
N VAL A 307 -1.92 -6.69 -1.08
CA VAL A 307 -1.00 -5.98 -1.97
C VAL A 307 -0.64 -6.88 -3.14
N SER A 308 -0.92 -6.45 -4.36
CA SER A 308 -0.58 -7.18 -5.58
C SER A 308 -0.11 -6.23 -6.67
N ILE A 309 0.83 -6.71 -7.49
CA ILE A 309 1.23 -6.08 -8.74
C ILE A 309 0.72 -6.98 -9.86
N SER A 310 -0.09 -6.41 -10.74
CA SER A 310 -0.74 -7.13 -11.84
C SER A 310 -0.62 -6.32 -13.13
N ASP A 311 -0.69 -6.98 -14.27
CA ASP A 311 -0.79 -6.29 -15.55
C ASP A 311 -2.19 -5.67 -15.72
N LEU A 312 -2.30 -4.65 -16.57
CA LEU A 312 -3.56 -3.96 -16.85
C LEU A 312 -4.69 -4.91 -17.26
N CYS A 313 -4.37 -6.00 -17.96
CA CYS A 313 -5.34 -7.00 -18.41
C CYS A 313 -5.85 -7.94 -17.30
N ALA A 314 -5.25 -7.89 -16.10
CA ALA A 314 -5.55 -8.74 -14.96
C ALA A 314 -5.91 -7.91 -13.71
N ALA A 315 -6.46 -6.71 -13.90
CA ALA A 315 -6.83 -5.84 -12.81
C ALA A 315 -7.98 -6.45 -11.96
N PRO A 316 -7.80 -6.66 -10.64
CA PRO A 316 -8.80 -7.34 -9.82
C PRO A 316 -10.18 -6.67 -9.71
N LEU A 317 -10.32 -5.40 -10.12
CA LEU A 317 -11.61 -4.69 -10.06
C LEU A 317 -12.29 -4.60 -11.43
N ASP A 318 -11.60 -5.00 -12.50
CA ASP A 318 -12.17 -5.07 -13.85
C ASP A 318 -12.98 -6.37 -14.02
N GLU A 319 -12.66 -7.42 -13.25
CA GLU A 319 -13.51 -8.61 -13.16
C GLU A 319 -14.76 -8.35 -12.29
N PRO A 320 -15.98 -8.52 -12.83
CA PRO A 320 -17.22 -8.16 -12.12
C PRO A 320 -17.46 -9.00 -10.86
N HIS A 321 -16.98 -10.25 -10.85
CA HIS A 321 -17.11 -11.15 -9.71
C HIS A 321 -16.19 -10.75 -8.55
N GLU A 322 -14.93 -10.43 -8.82
CA GLU A 322 -13.98 -9.98 -7.81
C GLU A 322 -14.39 -8.61 -7.25
N LYS A 323 -14.81 -7.68 -8.11
CA LYS A 323 -15.38 -6.39 -7.70
C LYS A 323 -16.57 -6.56 -6.74
N LYS A 324 -17.48 -7.49 -7.04
CA LYS A 324 -18.64 -7.79 -6.17
C LYS A 324 -18.20 -8.36 -4.82
N ASN A 325 -17.22 -9.26 -4.80
CA ASN A 325 -16.67 -9.83 -3.57
C ASN A 325 -16.02 -8.75 -2.70
N GLN A 326 -15.26 -7.83 -3.29
CA GLN A 326 -14.67 -6.70 -2.56
C GLN A 326 -15.76 -5.76 -2.02
N LEU A 327 -16.77 -5.43 -2.81
CA LEU A 327 -17.89 -4.61 -2.36
C LEU A 327 -18.67 -5.28 -1.21
N GLU A 328 -18.85 -6.60 -1.25
CA GLU A 328 -19.49 -7.35 -0.17
C GLU A 328 -18.61 -7.38 1.10
N ASN A 329 -17.30 -7.57 0.95
CA ASN A 329 -16.34 -7.58 2.06
C ASN A 329 -16.33 -6.25 2.84
N TYR A 330 -16.39 -5.14 2.12
CA TYR A 330 -16.44 -3.78 2.69
C TYR A 330 -17.87 -3.23 2.87
N SER A 331 -18.90 -4.07 2.70
CA SER A 331 -20.29 -3.67 2.93
C SER A 331 -20.59 -3.34 4.39
N LEU A 332 -21.63 -2.54 4.61
CA LEU A 332 -22.11 -2.17 5.95
C LEU A 332 -22.49 -3.38 6.82
N LYS A 333 -22.87 -4.51 6.21
CA LYS A 333 -23.26 -5.74 6.93
C LYS A 333 -22.07 -6.42 7.63
N ARG A 334 -20.85 -6.25 7.10
CA ARG A 334 -19.63 -6.86 7.64
C ARG A 334 -18.79 -5.90 8.48
N SER A 335 -19.34 -4.75 8.88
CA SER A 335 -18.59 -3.68 9.58
C SER A 335 -17.85 -4.15 10.85
N LEU A 336 -18.38 -5.14 11.57
CA LEU A 336 -17.85 -5.59 12.87
C LEU A 336 -16.82 -6.74 12.80
N LYS A 337 -16.58 -7.34 11.62
CA LYS A 337 -15.75 -8.56 11.51
C LYS A 337 -14.23 -8.31 11.57
N ASN A 338 -13.76 -7.17 11.04
CA ASN A 338 -12.35 -6.78 11.06
C ASN A 338 -12.22 -5.25 11.11
N LEU A 339 -11.94 -4.69 12.29
CA LEU A 339 -11.87 -3.23 12.49
C LEU A 339 -10.55 -2.60 12.00
N ARG A 340 -9.51 -3.40 11.72
CA ARG A 340 -8.21 -2.89 11.25
C ARG A 340 -8.16 -2.71 9.74
N ASP A 341 -8.92 -3.54 9.01
CA ASP A 341 -9.05 -3.49 7.56
C ASP A 341 -10.18 -2.52 7.17
N VAL A 342 -9.81 -1.33 6.73
CA VAL A 342 -10.77 -0.24 6.44
C VAL A 342 -11.23 -0.25 4.98
N GLY A 343 -10.34 -0.60 4.05
CA GLY A 343 -10.66 -0.60 2.63
C GLY A 343 -9.58 -1.21 1.73
N PHE A 344 -9.81 -1.05 0.44
CA PHE A 344 -9.03 -1.56 -0.66
C PHE A 344 -8.87 -0.45 -1.71
N LEU A 345 -7.63 -0.21 -2.14
CA LEU A 345 -7.26 0.75 -3.17
C LEU A 345 -6.65 -0.01 -4.34
N GLN A 346 -7.15 0.27 -5.55
CA GLN A 346 -6.50 -0.12 -6.80
C GLN A 346 -5.98 1.13 -7.51
N VAL A 347 -4.73 1.06 -7.94
CA VAL A 347 -4.04 2.11 -8.68
C VAL A 347 -3.53 1.55 -9.99
N LYS A 348 -4.07 2.01 -11.11
CA LYS A 348 -3.52 1.72 -12.43
C LYS A 348 -2.59 2.86 -12.84
N VAL A 349 -1.30 2.57 -12.91
CA VAL A 349 -0.27 3.48 -13.41
C VAL A 349 -0.12 3.27 -14.91
N ILE A 350 -0.64 4.21 -15.69
CA ILE A 350 -0.77 4.05 -17.14
C ILE A 350 0.48 4.59 -17.81
N LYS A 351 0.69 5.91 -17.72
CA LYS A 351 1.81 6.60 -18.40
C LYS A 351 2.17 7.93 -17.75
N ALA A 352 3.36 8.44 -18.05
CA ALA A 352 3.72 9.84 -17.83
C ALA A 352 4.05 10.53 -19.16
N ALA A 353 4.03 11.86 -19.15
CA ALA A 353 4.32 12.69 -20.30
C ALA A 353 5.12 13.94 -19.91
N ASP A 354 5.98 14.40 -20.83
CA ASP A 354 6.77 15.63 -20.70
C ASP A 354 7.68 15.67 -19.47
N LEU A 355 8.26 14.53 -19.09
CA LEU A 355 9.17 14.46 -17.95
C LEU A 355 10.42 15.34 -18.15
N LEU A 356 11.06 15.72 -17.05
CA LEU A 356 12.35 16.39 -17.06
C LEU A 356 13.42 15.40 -17.57
N ALA A 357 14.28 15.84 -18.48
CA ALA A 357 15.42 15.05 -18.92
C ALA A 357 16.55 15.24 -17.91
N ALA A 358 16.88 14.20 -17.14
CA ALA A 358 17.98 14.23 -16.18
C ALA A 358 19.30 13.76 -16.81
N ASP A 359 19.25 12.82 -17.78
CA ASP A 359 20.46 12.32 -18.43
C ASP A 359 21.13 13.35 -19.34
N LEU A 360 22.46 13.25 -19.43
CA LEU A 360 23.30 13.96 -20.40
C LEU A 360 22.84 13.80 -21.86
N ASN A 361 22.09 12.74 -22.16
CA ASN A 361 21.55 12.44 -23.49
C ASN A 361 20.20 13.12 -23.78
N GLY A 362 19.69 13.96 -22.87
CA GLY A 362 18.42 14.66 -23.03
C GLY A 362 17.20 13.73 -22.90
N LYS A 363 17.36 12.58 -22.24
CA LYS A 363 16.31 11.59 -21.95
C LYS A 363 16.36 11.25 -20.45
N SER A 364 15.49 10.36 -20.03
CA SER A 364 15.47 9.78 -18.69
C SER A 364 15.08 8.31 -18.79
N ASP A 365 15.44 7.54 -17.78
CA ASP A 365 15.06 6.17 -17.49
C ASP A 365 14.01 6.14 -16.34
N PRO A 366 12.79 6.64 -16.55
CA PRO A 366 11.85 6.88 -15.46
C PRO A 366 11.20 5.60 -14.88
N PHE A 367 11.01 5.62 -13.57
CA PHE A 367 10.16 4.68 -12.82
C PHE A 367 9.29 5.41 -11.79
N CYS A 368 8.18 4.79 -11.41
CA CYS A 368 7.25 5.33 -10.41
C CYS A 368 7.31 4.52 -9.12
N VAL A 369 7.26 5.23 -7.99
CA VAL A 369 7.14 4.67 -6.65
C VAL A 369 5.84 5.16 -6.02
N LEU A 370 4.97 4.23 -5.63
CA LEU A 370 3.71 4.48 -4.97
C LEU A 370 3.85 4.23 -3.47
N GLU A 371 3.45 5.20 -2.66
CA GLU A 371 3.54 5.16 -1.21
C GLU A 371 2.16 5.43 -0.61
N LEU A 372 1.66 4.49 0.19
CA LEU A 372 0.43 4.64 0.97
C LEU A 372 0.69 4.27 2.43
N GLY A 373 0.76 5.29 3.28
CA GLY A 373 1.09 5.09 4.69
C GLY A 373 2.52 4.56 4.87
N ASN A 374 2.64 3.27 5.17
CA ASN A 374 3.92 2.55 5.30
C ASN A 374 4.16 1.55 4.16
N ASP A 375 3.19 1.37 3.26
CA ASP A 375 3.31 0.46 2.12
C ASP A 375 3.93 1.22 0.93
N ARG A 376 4.94 0.63 0.28
CA ARG A 376 5.71 1.24 -0.81
C ARG A 376 5.88 0.26 -1.97
N LEU A 377 5.42 0.61 -3.16
CA LEU A 377 5.44 -0.20 -4.38
C LEU A 377 6.21 0.54 -5.48
N GLN A 378 6.79 -0.18 -6.42
CA GLN A 378 7.57 0.41 -7.52
C GLN A 378 7.18 -0.23 -8.87
N THR A 379 7.16 0.58 -9.94
CA THR A 379 7.04 0.10 -11.33
C THR A 379 8.40 -0.35 -11.88
N HIS A 380 8.38 -1.09 -12.99
CA HIS A 380 9.58 -1.29 -13.78
C HIS A 380 10.09 0.05 -14.37
N THR A 381 11.39 0.12 -14.61
CA THR A 381 12.06 1.26 -15.25
C THR A 381 11.88 1.18 -16.77
N ILE A 382 11.58 2.32 -17.39
CA ILE A 382 11.48 2.43 -18.85
C ILE A 382 12.65 3.25 -19.36
N TYR A 383 13.53 2.63 -20.12
CA TYR A 383 14.76 3.29 -20.56
C TYR A 383 14.52 4.33 -21.67
N LYS A 384 15.20 5.47 -21.56
CA LYS A 384 15.40 6.50 -22.59
C LYS A 384 14.09 7.05 -23.13
N SER A 385 13.17 7.41 -22.24
CA SER A 385 11.86 7.96 -22.57
C SER A 385 11.43 9.08 -21.61
N LEU A 386 10.96 10.20 -22.19
CA LEU A 386 10.27 11.27 -21.46
C LEU A 386 8.73 11.07 -21.42
N HIS A 387 8.25 10.03 -22.11
CA HIS A 387 6.85 9.63 -22.17
C HIS A 387 6.70 8.13 -21.89
N PRO A 388 7.06 7.67 -20.67
CA PRO A 388 7.01 6.24 -20.33
C PRO A 388 5.57 5.74 -20.21
N GLU A 389 5.31 4.52 -20.67
CA GLU A 389 4.03 3.80 -20.50
C GLU A 389 4.26 2.52 -19.69
N TRP A 390 3.89 2.52 -18.41
CA TRP A 390 4.09 1.36 -17.53
C TRP A 390 2.95 0.35 -17.61
N ASN A 391 1.70 0.80 -17.73
CA ASN A 391 0.51 -0.05 -17.78
C ASN A 391 0.46 -1.12 -16.67
N LYS A 392 0.79 -0.74 -15.43
CA LYS A 392 0.81 -1.62 -14.26
C LYS A 392 -0.31 -1.29 -13.30
N VAL A 393 -0.87 -2.33 -12.68
CA VAL A 393 -1.93 -2.22 -11.68
C VAL A 393 -1.37 -2.64 -10.34
N PHE A 394 -1.58 -1.78 -9.37
CA PHE A 394 -1.19 -1.98 -7.99
C PHE A 394 -2.43 -2.06 -7.13
N THR A 395 -2.44 -2.98 -6.18
CA THR A 395 -3.47 -3.05 -5.14
C THR A 395 -2.82 -2.78 -3.79
N LEU A 396 -3.49 -2.01 -2.94
CA LEU A 396 -3.00 -1.56 -1.65
C LEU A 396 -4.15 -1.67 -0.62
N PRO A 397 -3.94 -2.30 0.54
CA PRO A 397 -4.91 -2.28 1.62
C PRO A 397 -4.96 -0.88 2.22
N VAL A 398 -6.17 -0.35 2.39
CA VAL A 398 -6.40 0.94 3.05
C VAL A 398 -6.58 0.70 4.54
N LYS A 399 -5.59 1.12 5.32
CA LYS A 399 -5.64 1.09 6.79
C LYS A 399 -6.35 2.30 7.38
N ASP A 400 -6.23 3.45 6.72
CA ASP A 400 -6.93 4.69 7.08
C ASP A 400 -7.37 5.41 5.80
N ILE A 401 -8.65 5.78 5.69
CA ILE A 401 -9.17 6.47 4.52
C ILE A 401 -8.66 7.92 4.41
N HIS A 402 -8.10 8.46 5.50
CA HIS A 402 -7.50 9.80 5.54
C HIS A 402 -6.01 9.78 5.16
N ASP A 403 -5.49 8.64 4.72
CA ASP A 403 -4.18 8.57 4.10
C ASP A 403 -4.18 9.23 2.72
N VAL A 404 -2.98 9.56 2.28
CA VAL A 404 -2.71 10.24 1.00
C VAL A 404 -1.80 9.29 0.23
N LEU A 405 -2.26 8.90 -0.96
CA LEU A 405 -1.44 8.16 -1.91
C LEU A 405 -0.40 9.12 -2.48
N VAL A 406 0.87 8.84 -2.26
CA VAL A 406 1.98 9.61 -2.81
C VAL A 406 2.57 8.82 -3.97
N VAL A 407 2.65 9.43 -5.13
CA VAL A 407 3.30 8.86 -6.31
C VAL A 407 4.50 9.71 -6.65
N ASN A 408 5.69 9.14 -6.49
CA ASN A 408 6.96 9.75 -6.85
C ASN A 408 7.43 9.18 -8.18
N VAL A 409 7.97 10.02 -9.05
CA VAL A 409 8.61 9.64 -10.30
C VAL A 409 10.09 9.96 -10.18
N PHE A 410 10.92 8.97 -10.45
CA PHE A 410 12.37 9.03 -10.35
C PHE A 410 13.02 8.61 -11.66
N ASP A 411 14.27 9.01 -11.83
CA ASP A 411 15.17 8.58 -12.89
C ASP A 411 16.15 7.53 -12.34
N GLU A 412 16.39 6.44 -13.06
CA GLU A 412 17.29 5.37 -12.62
C GLU A 412 18.71 5.60 -13.16
N ASP A 413 19.64 6.00 -12.31
CA ASP A 413 21.04 6.30 -12.68
C ASP A 413 22.03 5.13 -12.45
N GLY A 414 21.52 3.89 -12.33
CA GLY A 414 22.31 2.69 -12.06
C GLY A 414 22.91 2.66 -10.65
N ASP A 415 24.18 3.02 -10.50
CA ASP A 415 24.90 2.95 -9.21
C ASP A 415 24.71 4.20 -8.32
N LYS A 416 24.10 5.26 -8.85
CA LYS A 416 23.81 6.50 -8.10
C LYS A 416 22.41 6.44 -7.48
N ALA A 417 22.20 7.29 -6.47
CA ALA A 417 20.85 7.51 -5.96
C ALA A 417 19.98 8.08 -7.09
N PRO A 418 18.75 7.58 -7.27
CA PRO A 418 17.91 7.94 -8.39
C PRO A 418 17.49 9.42 -8.33
N ASP A 419 17.57 10.11 -9.45
CA ASP A 419 17.23 11.53 -9.55
C ASP A 419 15.71 11.77 -9.48
N PHE A 420 15.29 12.79 -8.73
CA PHE A 420 13.88 13.08 -8.53
C PHE A 420 13.30 13.87 -9.71
N LEU A 421 12.28 13.32 -10.38
CA LEU A 421 11.61 13.96 -11.53
C LEU A 421 10.32 14.68 -11.12
N GLY A 422 9.60 14.14 -10.13
CA GLY A 422 8.39 14.79 -9.63
C GLY A 422 7.56 13.94 -8.68
N LYS A 423 6.60 14.59 -8.01
CA LYS A 423 5.73 13.98 -6.99
C LYS A 423 4.30 14.44 -7.12
N VAL A 424 3.37 13.54 -6.83
CA VAL A 424 1.94 13.81 -6.76
C VAL A 424 1.40 13.21 -5.47
N ALA A 425 0.55 13.95 -4.76
CA ALA A 425 -0.07 13.54 -3.51
C ALA A 425 -1.59 13.60 -3.64
N ILE A 426 -2.25 12.46 -3.53
CA ILE A 426 -3.69 12.28 -3.82
C ILE A 426 -4.38 11.75 -2.55
N PRO A 427 -5.20 12.57 -1.87
CA PRO A 427 -6.02 12.10 -0.76
C PRO A 427 -6.99 11.00 -1.21
N LEU A 428 -7.11 9.91 -0.45
CA LEU A 428 -7.99 8.81 -0.86
C LEU A 428 -9.46 9.23 -0.98
N LEU A 429 -9.90 10.17 -0.13
CA LEU A 429 -11.26 10.72 -0.17
C LEU A 429 -11.56 11.57 -1.41
N SER A 430 -10.56 12.07 -2.13
CA SER A 430 -10.78 12.83 -3.38
C SER A 430 -10.85 11.94 -4.61
N ILE A 431 -10.56 10.64 -4.49
CA ILE A 431 -10.54 9.69 -5.60
C ILE A 431 -11.97 9.50 -6.15
N ARG A 432 -12.14 9.76 -7.45
CA ARG A 432 -13.36 9.46 -8.20
C ARG A 432 -13.22 8.09 -8.84
N ARG A 433 -14.16 7.19 -8.54
CA ARG A 433 -14.08 5.77 -8.93
C ARG A 433 -13.92 5.59 -10.44
N GLY A 434 -12.82 4.96 -10.85
CA GLY A 434 -12.60 4.46 -12.21
C GLY A 434 -12.40 5.55 -13.26
N GLN A 435 -12.11 6.78 -12.85
CA GLN A 435 -11.78 7.85 -13.79
C GLN A 435 -10.27 7.92 -14.01
N GLN A 436 -9.86 7.90 -15.27
CA GLN A 436 -8.49 8.21 -15.66
C GLN A 436 -8.27 9.72 -15.52
N ILE A 437 -7.31 10.11 -14.68
CA ILE A 437 -6.98 11.51 -14.40
C ILE A 437 -5.48 11.72 -14.65
N THR A 438 -5.17 12.82 -15.33
CA THR A 438 -3.79 13.28 -15.54
C THR A 438 -3.44 14.32 -14.49
N TYR A 439 -2.48 13.99 -13.64
CA TYR A 439 -1.97 14.84 -12.58
C TYR A 439 -0.67 15.52 -13.02
N PRO A 440 -0.56 16.86 -12.92
CA PRO A 440 0.71 17.54 -13.13
C PRO A 440 1.67 17.19 -11.99
N LEU A 441 2.93 16.94 -12.32
CA LEU A 441 3.95 16.64 -11.31
C LEU A 441 4.31 17.91 -10.53
N LYS A 442 4.64 17.73 -9.24
CA LYS A 442 5.11 18.79 -8.34
C LYS A 442 6.52 18.52 -7.86
N LYS A 443 7.19 19.56 -7.36
CA LYS A 443 8.48 19.45 -6.66
C LYS A 443 8.34 18.62 -5.37
N GLU A 444 9.47 18.25 -4.77
CA GLU A 444 9.54 17.40 -3.58
C GLU A 444 8.72 17.95 -2.39
N ASP A 445 8.72 19.28 -2.23
CA ASP A 445 7.98 20.02 -1.22
C ASP A 445 6.47 20.18 -1.50
N LEU A 446 6.01 19.69 -2.66
CA LEU A 446 4.64 19.84 -3.19
C LEU A 446 4.20 21.32 -3.34
N GLY A 447 5.13 22.28 -3.25
CA GLY A 447 4.85 23.70 -3.24
C GLY A 447 4.78 24.30 -4.65
N GLY A 448 5.63 23.80 -5.56
CA GLY A 448 5.67 24.23 -6.97
C GLY A 448 5.43 23.10 -7.95
N LEU A 449 5.03 23.46 -9.17
CA LEU A 449 4.96 22.52 -10.30
C LEU A 449 6.37 22.07 -10.70
N SER A 450 6.51 20.78 -11.03
CA SER A 450 7.65 20.25 -11.76
C SER A 450 7.25 19.96 -13.21
N LYS A 451 8.23 19.73 -14.08
CA LYS A 451 7.97 19.46 -15.48
C LYS A 451 7.41 18.04 -15.64
N GLY A 452 6.28 17.93 -16.35
CA GLY A 452 5.66 16.67 -16.70
C GLY A 452 4.34 16.39 -15.98
N SER A 453 3.68 15.32 -16.41
CA SER A 453 2.40 14.86 -15.87
C SER A 453 2.33 13.34 -15.85
N ILE A 454 1.58 12.79 -14.90
CA ILE A 454 1.35 11.36 -14.76
C ILE A 454 -0.14 11.06 -14.87
N THR A 455 -0.48 10.02 -15.64
CA THR A 455 -1.86 9.59 -15.86
C THR A 455 -2.13 8.32 -15.08
N LEU A 456 -3.11 8.40 -14.18
CA LEU A 456 -3.47 7.36 -13.23
C LEU A 456 -4.98 7.08 -13.31
N GLU A 457 -5.38 5.83 -13.10
CA GLU A 457 -6.77 5.45 -12.84
C GLU A 457 -6.85 4.87 -11.43
N LEU A 458 -7.74 5.43 -10.61
CA LEU A 458 -7.82 5.14 -9.18
C LEU A 458 -9.21 4.64 -8.81
N GLU A 459 -9.28 3.53 -8.08
CA GLU A 459 -10.54 3.03 -7.52
C GLU A 459 -10.36 2.67 -6.04
N VAL A 460 -11.17 3.29 -5.18
CA VAL A 460 -11.18 3.04 -3.75
C VAL A 460 -12.53 2.47 -3.29
N ILE A 461 -12.46 1.36 -2.57
CA ILE A 461 -13.59 0.69 -1.92
C ILE A 461 -13.29 0.63 -0.43
N PHE A 462 -14.15 1.18 0.41
CA PHE A 462 -13.93 1.17 1.85
C PHE A 462 -15.25 1.06 2.61
N ASN A 463 -15.16 0.60 3.85
CA ASN A 463 -16.30 0.56 4.76
C ASN A 463 -16.35 1.87 5.57
N PRO A 464 -17.41 2.70 5.44
CA PRO A 464 -17.48 3.99 6.10
C PRO A 464 -17.58 3.89 7.64
N VAL A 465 -18.16 2.81 8.19
CA VAL A 465 -18.26 2.61 9.64
C VAL A 465 -16.90 2.27 10.22
N ARG A 466 -16.16 1.35 9.59
CA ARG A 466 -14.78 1.01 9.99
C ARG A 466 -13.88 2.24 9.91
N ALA A 467 -13.99 3.02 8.83
CA ALA A 467 -13.26 4.27 8.66
C ALA A 467 -13.59 5.30 9.76
N SER A 468 -14.87 5.44 10.12
CA SER A 468 -15.31 6.37 11.17
C SER A 468 -14.72 6.00 12.53
N ILE A 469 -14.74 4.71 12.89
CA ILE A 469 -14.13 4.22 14.14
C ILE A 469 -12.61 4.43 14.13
N LYS A 470 -11.96 4.14 12.99
CA LYS A 470 -10.51 4.33 12.82
C LYS A 470 -10.08 5.80 13.01
N THR A 471 -10.97 6.75 12.72
CA THR A 471 -10.70 8.20 12.83
C THR A 471 -10.37 8.66 14.25
N PHE A 472 -10.87 7.95 15.28
CA PHE A 472 -10.60 8.26 16.68
C PHE A 472 -9.47 7.42 17.29
N GLN A 473 -8.83 6.57 16.48
CA GLN A 473 -7.68 5.77 16.89
C GLN A 473 -6.38 6.46 16.50
N PRO A 474 -5.27 6.22 17.22
CA PRO A 474 -3.99 6.81 16.89
C PRO A 474 -3.57 6.43 15.47
N ARG A 475 -3.04 7.41 14.73
CA ARG A 475 -2.49 7.19 13.38
C ARG A 475 -1.25 6.29 13.46
N GLU A 476 -1.07 5.42 12.48
CA GLU A 476 0.18 4.65 12.38
C GLU A 476 1.33 5.61 12.14
N ARG A 477 2.38 5.50 12.96
CA ARG A 477 3.60 6.30 12.77
C ARG A 477 4.26 5.85 11.47
N ARG A 478 4.69 6.81 10.66
CA ARG A 478 5.45 6.52 9.45
C ARG A 478 6.83 6.03 9.87
N PHE A 479 7.32 5.00 9.20
CA PHE A 479 8.63 4.41 9.53
C PHE A 479 9.80 5.23 8.98
N MET A 480 9.53 6.03 7.95
CA MET A 480 10.47 7.00 7.38
C MET A 480 9.92 8.39 7.67
N GLU A 481 10.45 9.05 8.70
CA GLU A 481 10.21 10.47 8.97
C GLU A 481 11.48 11.23 8.60
N ASP A 482 11.36 12.16 7.65
CA ASP A 482 12.45 13.05 7.31
C ASP A 482 12.73 13.98 8.49
N ASN A 483 14.01 14.13 8.86
CA ASN A 483 14.36 15.04 9.94
C ASN A 483 13.99 16.49 9.53
N PRO A 484 13.24 17.22 10.36
CA PRO A 484 12.82 18.58 10.03
C PRO A 484 14.04 19.47 9.87
N LYS A 485 14.26 19.97 8.64
CA LYS A 485 15.30 20.94 8.35
C LYS A 485 14.80 22.35 8.67
N PHE A 486 15.64 23.14 9.32
CA PHE A 486 15.35 24.56 9.54
C PHE A 486 15.21 25.27 8.19
N SER A 487 14.13 26.02 8.01
CA SER A 487 13.91 26.86 6.82
C SER A 487 13.36 28.20 7.23
N LYS A 488 14.10 29.28 6.94
CA LYS A 488 13.68 30.66 7.22
C LYS A 488 12.33 30.97 6.58
N LYS A 489 12.11 30.54 5.33
CA LYS A 489 10.86 30.71 4.59
C LYS A 489 9.70 29.97 5.27
N ALA A 490 9.93 28.76 5.77
CA ALA A 490 8.91 28.00 6.50
C ALA A 490 8.56 28.67 7.84
N LEU A 491 9.56 29.12 8.60
CA LEU A 491 9.35 29.84 9.86
C LEU A 491 8.55 31.13 9.65
N ALA A 492 8.94 31.98 8.70
CA ALA A 492 8.24 33.23 8.41
C ALA A 492 6.77 32.99 8.00
N ARG A 493 6.53 31.98 7.16
CA ARG A 493 5.18 31.55 6.77
C ARG A 493 4.37 31.07 7.98
N ASN A 494 4.95 30.28 8.88
CA ASN A 494 4.28 29.78 10.07
C ASN A 494 3.94 30.92 11.06
N VAL A 495 4.83 31.89 11.22
CA VAL A 495 4.55 33.10 12.02
C VAL A 495 3.35 33.88 11.46
N LEU A 496 3.29 34.10 10.14
CA LEU A 496 2.16 34.79 9.50
C LEU A 496 0.83 34.04 9.69
N ARG A 497 0.85 32.69 9.59
CA ARG A 497 -0.32 31.85 9.84
C ARG A 497 -0.83 32.01 11.28
N VAL A 498 0.07 31.94 12.27
CA VAL A 498 -0.28 32.14 13.68
C VAL A 498 -0.77 33.56 13.94
N GLN A 499 -0.14 34.58 13.37
CA GLN A 499 -0.59 35.98 13.49
C GLN A 499 -2.01 36.18 12.92
N THR A 500 -2.37 35.47 11.85
CA THR A 500 -3.71 35.54 11.27
C THR A 500 -4.74 34.90 12.20
N LEU A 501 -4.42 33.74 12.78
CA LEU A 501 -5.25 33.11 13.81
C LEU A 501 -5.42 34.02 15.04
N TYR A 502 -4.31 34.60 15.53
CA TYR A 502 -4.32 35.52 16.66
C TYR A 502 -5.16 36.77 16.39
N ARG A 503 -5.03 37.39 15.21
CA ARG A 503 -5.85 38.54 14.80
C ARG A 503 -7.34 38.20 14.78
N ALA A 504 -7.72 37.02 14.29
CA ALA A 504 -9.11 36.56 14.30
C ALA A 504 -9.64 36.36 15.74
N ILE A 505 -8.84 35.79 16.64
CA ILE A 505 -9.23 35.64 18.05
C ILE A 505 -9.37 37.03 18.71
N MET A 506 -8.39 37.91 18.52
CA MET A 506 -8.43 39.24 19.10
C MET A 506 -9.60 40.07 18.60
N SER A 507 -9.96 40.00 17.32
CA SER A 507 -11.12 40.71 16.79
C SER A 507 -12.44 40.18 17.39
N THR A 508 -12.56 38.88 17.62
CA THR A 508 -13.73 38.31 18.34
C THR A 508 -13.79 38.75 19.79
N LEU A 509 -12.67 38.78 20.50
CA LEU A 509 -12.61 39.29 21.89
C LEU A 509 -12.90 40.79 21.96
N GLN A 510 -12.41 41.57 21.00
CA GLN A 510 -12.74 42.99 20.87
C GLN A 510 -14.24 43.18 20.59
N TYR A 511 -14.85 42.35 19.75
CA TYR A 511 -16.30 42.38 19.52
C TYR A 511 -17.09 42.09 20.81
N ILE A 512 -16.67 41.09 21.59
CA ILE A 512 -17.28 40.79 22.89
C ILE A 512 -17.12 41.97 23.85
N LYS A 513 -15.91 42.56 23.91
CA LYS A 513 -15.63 43.73 24.74
C LYS A 513 -16.49 44.94 24.34
N SER A 514 -16.67 45.19 23.04
CA SER A 514 -17.55 46.22 22.49
C SER A 514 -19.00 46.04 22.96
N CYS A 515 -19.48 44.79 23.04
CA CYS A 515 -20.80 44.46 23.60
C CYS A 515 -20.88 44.76 25.12
N PHE A 516 -19.82 44.51 25.89
CA PHE A 516 -19.80 44.85 27.32
C PHE A 516 -19.66 46.34 27.61
N GLN A 517 -19.00 47.08 26.71
CA GLN A 517 -18.80 48.53 26.83
C GLN A 517 -19.98 49.34 26.27
N TRP A 518 -21.03 48.68 25.77
CA TRP A 518 -22.22 49.32 25.20
C TRP A 518 -21.95 50.28 24.05
N GLU A 519 -20.87 50.06 23.27
CA GLU A 519 -20.51 50.92 22.13
C GLU A 519 -21.62 50.99 21.07
N SER A 520 -22.40 49.90 20.94
CA SER A 520 -23.65 49.87 20.20
C SER A 520 -24.77 49.37 21.10
N VAL A 521 -25.74 50.25 21.40
CA VAL A 521 -26.87 49.94 22.29
C VAL A 521 -27.66 48.73 21.80
N GLN A 522 -27.93 48.64 20.49
CA GLN A 522 -28.71 47.54 19.91
C GLN A 522 -28.00 46.18 20.02
N ARG A 523 -26.70 46.13 19.71
CA ARG A 523 -25.91 44.88 19.78
C ARG A 523 -25.72 44.42 21.21
N SER A 524 -25.45 45.36 22.11
CA SER A 524 -25.18 45.09 23.52
C SER A 524 -26.45 44.67 24.25
N LEU A 525 -27.59 45.31 23.96
CA LEU A 525 -28.90 44.89 24.47
C LEU A 525 -29.24 43.48 24.00
N LEU A 526 -29.05 43.18 22.70
CA LEU A 526 -29.29 41.84 22.16
C LEU A 526 -28.38 40.79 22.80
N ALA A 527 -27.08 41.07 22.91
CA ALA A 527 -26.11 40.18 23.54
C ALA A 527 -26.45 39.95 25.03
N PHE A 528 -26.88 40.99 25.74
CA PHE A 528 -27.32 40.90 27.14
C PHE A 528 -28.59 40.05 27.31
N LEU A 529 -29.58 40.22 26.43
CA LEU A 529 -30.79 39.39 26.43
C LEU A 529 -30.47 37.92 26.15
N VAL A 530 -29.63 37.66 25.14
CA VAL A 530 -29.15 36.31 24.83
C VAL A 530 -28.40 35.72 26.02
N PHE A 531 -27.52 36.48 26.67
CA PHE A 531 -26.79 36.04 27.87
C PHE A 531 -27.74 35.68 29.01
N MET A 532 -28.71 36.54 29.33
CA MET A 532 -29.68 36.29 30.41
C MET A 532 -30.51 35.04 30.15
N VAL A 533 -31.04 34.86 28.94
CA VAL A 533 -31.79 33.65 28.56
C VAL A 533 -30.88 32.43 28.61
N THR A 534 -29.65 32.54 28.09
CA THR A 534 -28.69 31.43 28.06
C THR A 534 -28.36 30.98 29.46
N VAL A 535 -27.99 31.88 30.38
CA VAL A 535 -27.63 31.52 31.77
C VAL A 535 -28.83 30.95 32.52
N TRP A 536 -30.03 31.48 32.31
CA TRP A 536 -31.24 31.00 32.98
C TRP A 536 -31.62 29.58 32.57
N TYR A 537 -31.45 29.22 31.30
CA TYR A 537 -31.83 27.91 30.73
C TYR A 537 -30.62 27.02 30.40
N TRP A 538 -29.42 27.33 30.92
CA TRP A 538 -28.21 26.61 30.53
C TRP A 538 -28.23 25.19 31.07
N GLU A 539 -28.33 24.23 30.16
CA GLU A 539 -28.13 22.81 30.44
C GLU A 539 -26.94 22.28 29.63
N PHE A 540 -26.31 21.20 30.13
CA PHE A 540 -25.04 20.71 29.56
C PHE A 540 -25.15 20.25 28.09
N TYR A 541 -26.33 19.79 27.66
CA TYR A 541 -26.60 19.38 26.28
C TYR A 541 -26.62 20.55 25.28
N MET A 542 -26.79 21.78 25.77
CA MET A 542 -26.85 22.98 24.93
C MET A 542 -25.49 23.30 24.29
N LEU A 543 -24.38 22.91 24.92
CA LEU A 543 -23.04 23.11 24.37
C LEU A 543 -22.78 22.28 23.10
N PRO A 544 -22.93 20.94 23.09
CA PRO A 544 -22.80 20.16 21.86
C PRO A 544 -23.88 20.54 20.84
N PHE A 545 -25.08 20.93 21.27
CA PHE A 545 -26.13 21.40 20.36
C PHE A 545 -25.75 22.70 19.65
N PHE A 546 -25.15 23.66 20.37
CA PHE A 546 -24.65 24.89 19.77
C PHE A 546 -23.57 24.61 18.72
N LEU A 547 -22.67 23.65 18.96
CA LEU A 547 -21.68 23.22 17.97
C LEU A 547 -22.33 22.60 16.73
N VAL A 548 -23.39 21.79 16.91
CA VAL A 548 -24.20 21.25 15.80
C VAL A 548 -24.83 22.38 14.98
N LEU A 549 -25.39 23.40 15.64
CA LEU A 549 -25.95 24.57 14.96
C LEU A 549 -24.88 25.35 14.19
N LEU A 550 -23.68 25.54 14.75
CA LEU A 550 -22.58 26.23 14.08
C LEU A 550 -22.13 25.48 12.82
N ILE A 551 -21.91 24.17 12.91
CA ILE A 551 -21.55 23.31 11.77
C ILE A 551 -22.65 23.36 10.70
N SER A 552 -23.91 23.26 11.10
CA SER A 552 -25.07 23.32 10.19
C SER A 552 -25.19 24.69 9.52
N TRP A 553 -25.01 25.76 10.28
CA TRP A 553 -25.04 27.13 9.77
C TRP A 553 -23.98 27.34 8.69
N ASN A 554 -22.74 26.89 8.93
CA ASN A 554 -21.68 26.94 7.92
C ASN A 554 -22.01 26.09 6.69
N TYR A 555 -22.60 24.91 6.86
CA TYR A 555 -23.09 24.10 5.73
C TYR A 555 -24.10 24.86 4.86
N PHE A 556 -25.06 25.53 5.50
CA PHE A 556 -26.06 26.34 4.80
C PHE A 556 -25.44 27.57 4.11
N GLN A 557 -24.41 28.19 4.69
CA GLN A 557 -23.72 29.31 4.05
C GLN A 557 -22.99 28.89 2.78
N ILE A 558 -22.29 27.75 2.81
CA ILE A 558 -21.61 27.17 1.65
C ILE A 558 -22.63 26.84 0.55
N ARG A 559 -23.75 26.19 0.90
CA ARG A 559 -24.81 25.84 -0.05
C ARG A 559 -25.53 27.05 -0.65
N ARG A 560 -25.62 28.16 0.10
CA ARG A 560 -26.18 29.44 -0.37
C ARG A 560 -25.21 30.24 -1.24
N GLY A 561 -23.99 29.75 -1.48
CA GLY A 561 -22.99 30.42 -2.33
C GLY A 561 -22.49 31.75 -1.76
N ARG A 562 -22.76 32.05 -0.47
CA ARG A 562 -22.35 33.32 0.17
C ARG A 562 -20.91 33.32 0.68
N VAL A 563 -20.18 32.24 0.46
CA VAL A 563 -18.75 32.16 0.73
C VAL A 563 -18.06 31.96 -0.62
N SER A 564 -17.64 33.07 -1.23
CA SER A 564 -16.54 33.01 -2.18
C SER A 564 -15.37 32.38 -1.42
N GLN A 565 -14.73 31.40 -2.03
CA GLN A 565 -13.57 30.69 -1.48
C GLN A 565 -12.34 31.61 -1.56
N ASP A 566 -12.45 32.84 -1.04
CA ASP A 566 -11.39 33.84 -1.04
C ASP A 566 -10.52 33.63 0.19
N ALA A 567 -9.59 32.70 0.02
CA ALA A 567 -8.25 32.80 0.57
C ALA A 567 -7.33 31.98 -0.34
N SER A 568 -7.29 32.32 -1.64
CA SER A 568 -6.03 32.20 -2.36
C SER A 568 -5.09 33.17 -1.65
N MET A 569 -4.26 32.63 -0.76
CA MET A 569 -3.02 33.31 -0.43
C MET A 569 -2.25 33.34 -1.75
N ASP A 570 -2.35 34.47 -2.46
CA ASP A 570 -1.49 34.75 -3.59
C ASP A 570 -0.06 34.60 -3.07
N LEU A 571 0.53 33.46 -3.42
CA LEU A 571 1.97 33.28 -3.38
C LEU A 571 2.49 34.23 -4.45
N ALA A 572 2.73 35.47 -4.05
CA ALA A 572 3.72 36.28 -4.74
C ALA A 572 5.02 35.47 -4.67
N ASP A 573 5.38 34.88 -5.80
CA ASP A 573 6.74 34.44 -6.08
C ASP A 573 7.61 35.69 -6.02
N GLU A 574 8.06 36.05 -4.81
CA GLU A 574 9.25 36.85 -4.65
C GLU A 574 10.43 35.87 -4.78
N ASP A 575 10.90 35.76 -6.02
CA ASP A 575 12.27 35.41 -6.33
C ASP A 575 13.17 36.46 -5.65
N GLU A 576 13.66 36.17 -4.45
CA GLU A 576 14.80 36.87 -3.88
C GLU A 576 16.03 35.99 -4.03
N ASP A 577 16.98 36.55 -4.79
CA ASP A 577 18.28 36.00 -5.14
C ASP A 577 19.04 35.44 -3.94
N ASP A 578 19.70 34.31 -4.18
CA ASP A 578 20.70 33.71 -3.31
C ASP A 578 21.90 34.66 -3.12
N GLU A 579 21.83 35.58 -2.16
CA GLU A 579 23.03 36.26 -1.67
C GLU A 579 23.78 35.37 -0.67
N LYS A 580 24.90 34.85 -1.18
CA LYS A 580 26.01 34.29 -0.39
C LYS A 580 26.43 35.28 0.69
N GLU A 581 26.33 34.86 1.96
CA GLU A 581 27.21 35.40 2.99
C GLU A 581 27.93 34.26 3.72
N SER A 582 29.23 34.18 3.46
CA SER A 582 30.17 33.26 4.06
C SER A 582 30.67 33.77 5.41
N GLU A 583 30.69 32.85 6.37
CA GLU A 583 31.62 32.74 7.50
C GLU A 583 31.64 33.83 8.57
N ARG A 584 31.18 33.45 9.78
CA ARG A 584 32.06 33.49 10.96
C ARG A 584 31.94 32.21 11.77
N ARG A 585 33.01 31.42 11.75
CA ARG A 585 33.23 30.31 12.68
C ARG A 585 33.69 30.88 14.02
N GLY A 586 33.06 30.41 15.10
CA GLY A 586 33.53 30.69 16.46
C GLY A 586 32.56 30.43 17.60
N LEU A 587 31.47 29.65 17.44
CA LEU A 587 30.53 29.33 18.53
C LEU A 587 29.80 27.99 18.27
N MET A 588 30.51 26.97 17.80
CA MET A 588 29.88 25.75 17.24
C MET A 588 28.95 25.03 18.24
N GLU A 589 29.23 25.05 19.55
CA GLU A 589 28.36 24.42 20.55
C GLU A 589 27.14 25.27 20.98
N LYS A 590 27.24 26.60 20.96
CA LYS A 590 26.08 27.48 21.22
C LYS A 590 25.12 27.55 20.02
N ILE A 591 25.63 27.39 18.80
CA ILE A 591 24.82 27.42 17.58
C ILE A 591 23.96 26.18 17.45
N HIS A 592 24.42 24.99 17.86
CA HIS A 592 23.60 23.77 17.81
C HIS A 592 22.41 23.83 18.78
N MET A 593 22.60 24.30 20.03
CA MET A 593 21.47 24.48 20.95
C MET A 593 20.48 25.55 20.46
N VAL A 594 20.97 26.63 19.86
CA VAL A 594 20.11 27.67 19.27
C VAL A 594 19.38 27.13 18.04
N GLN A 595 20.04 26.33 17.21
CA GLN A 595 19.43 25.69 16.05
C GLN A 595 18.33 24.70 16.46
N ASP A 596 18.56 23.88 17.49
CA ASP A 596 17.55 22.96 18.04
C ASP A 596 16.40 23.75 18.68
N THR A 597 16.69 24.84 19.38
CA THR A 597 15.67 25.74 19.94
C THR A 597 14.84 26.39 18.84
N ILE A 598 15.47 26.80 17.73
CA ILE A 598 14.76 27.40 16.59
C ILE A 598 13.93 26.35 15.84
N ILE A 599 14.44 25.13 15.65
CA ILE A 599 13.70 24.03 15.02
C ILE A 599 12.50 23.64 15.89
N THR A 600 12.68 23.55 17.22
CA THR A 600 11.56 23.26 18.14
C THR A 600 10.53 24.38 18.15
N LEU A 601 10.94 25.66 18.10
CA LEU A 601 10.03 26.79 17.93
C LEU A 601 9.32 26.78 16.57
N GLN A 602 10.02 26.45 15.48
CA GLN A 602 9.44 26.32 14.15
C GLN A 602 8.36 25.22 14.12
N ASN A 603 8.64 24.06 14.73
CA ASN A 603 7.70 22.95 14.83
C ASN A 603 6.51 23.31 15.73
N LEU A 604 6.74 23.96 16.87
CA LEU A 604 5.67 24.40 17.78
C LEU A 604 4.73 25.40 17.09
N LEU A 605 5.28 26.38 16.38
CA LEU A 605 4.49 27.34 15.62
C LEU A 605 3.70 26.65 14.49
N ASP A 606 4.29 25.67 13.82
CA ASP A 606 3.59 24.88 12.81
C ASP A 606 2.46 24.04 13.41
N GLU A 607 2.68 23.40 14.55
CA GLU A 607 1.65 22.63 15.27
C GLU A 607 0.48 23.52 15.69
N ILE A 608 0.75 24.72 16.23
CA ILE A 608 -0.29 25.69 16.63
C ILE A 608 -1.07 26.18 15.41
N ALA A 609 -0.38 26.56 14.34
CA ALA A 609 -1.00 27.01 13.11
C ALA A 609 -1.88 25.90 12.50
N CYS A 610 -1.34 24.69 12.38
CA CYS A 610 -2.05 23.52 11.87
C CYS A 610 -3.25 23.17 12.75
N PHE A 611 -3.13 23.23 14.07
CA PHE A 611 -4.25 22.94 14.98
C PHE A 611 -5.41 23.92 14.78
N GLY A 612 -5.14 25.23 14.72
CA GLY A 612 -6.15 26.24 14.47
C GLY A 612 -6.82 26.09 13.09
N GLU A 613 -6.02 25.84 12.06
CA GLU A 613 -6.52 25.61 10.69
C GLU A 613 -7.36 24.33 10.58
N ARG A 614 -6.97 23.26 11.27
CA ARG A 614 -7.73 21.99 11.31
C ARG A 614 -9.10 22.16 11.96
N ILE A 615 -9.17 22.90 13.06
CA ILE A 615 -10.45 23.26 13.69
C ILE A 615 -11.30 24.05 12.69
N LYS A 616 -10.75 25.13 12.13
CA LYS A 616 -11.44 25.96 11.12
C LYS A 616 -11.97 25.12 9.95
N ASN A 617 -11.14 24.22 9.41
CA ASN A 617 -11.46 23.37 8.27
C ASN A 617 -12.52 22.31 8.59
N THR A 618 -12.58 21.85 9.85
CA THR A 618 -13.66 20.96 10.33
C THR A 618 -15.01 21.67 10.30
N PHE A 619 -15.09 22.91 10.78
CA PHE A 619 -16.33 23.68 10.80
C PHE A 619 -16.74 24.24 9.43
N ASN A 620 -15.77 24.41 8.52
CA ASN A 620 -16.00 24.93 7.17
C ASN A 620 -16.24 23.84 6.11
N TRP A 621 -16.54 22.60 6.52
CA TRP A 621 -16.82 21.48 5.60
C TRP A 621 -15.75 21.23 4.54
N SER A 622 -14.47 21.48 4.87
CA SER A 622 -13.36 21.28 3.91
C SER A 622 -13.22 19.82 3.48
N VAL A 623 -13.48 18.88 4.39
CA VAL A 623 -13.58 17.45 4.09
C VAL A 623 -14.96 16.97 4.57
N PRO A 624 -15.92 16.74 3.64
CA PRO A 624 -17.30 16.43 4.02
C PRO A 624 -17.44 15.22 4.94
N PHE A 625 -16.59 14.20 4.78
CA PHE A 625 -16.59 13.00 5.62
C PHE A 625 -16.27 13.33 7.09
N LEU A 626 -15.20 14.07 7.35
CA LEU A 626 -14.77 14.43 8.71
C LEU A 626 -15.73 15.43 9.37
N SER A 627 -16.16 16.46 8.64
CA SER A 627 -17.14 17.43 9.16
C SER A 627 -18.50 16.78 9.44
N GLY A 628 -18.93 15.84 8.60
CA GLY A 628 -20.13 15.04 8.84
C GLY A 628 -19.99 14.10 10.04
N LEU A 629 -18.81 13.50 10.25
CA LEU A 629 -18.52 12.70 11.43
C LEU A 629 -18.53 13.55 12.71
N ALA A 630 -17.92 14.74 12.68
CA ALA A 630 -17.97 15.68 13.81
C ALA A 630 -19.42 16.10 14.13
N PHE A 631 -20.23 16.40 13.11
CA PHE A 631 -21.66 16.67 13.27
C PHE A 631 -22.38 15.50 13.94
N LEU A 632 -22.17 14.27 13.48
CA LEU A 632 -22.80 13.08 14.04
C LEU A 632 -22.39 12.86 15.50
N VAL A 633 -21.12 13.03 15.83
CA VAL A 633 -20.59 12.87 17.19
C VAL A 633 -21.20 13.92 18.12
N PHE A 634 -21.26 15.19 17.70
CA PHE A 634 -21.90 16.23 18.50
C PHE A 634 -23.41 16.02 18.63
N ALA A 635 -24.10 15.55 17.59
CA ALA A 635 -25.52 15.22 17.67
C ALA A 635 -25.81 14.08 18.65
N ILE A 636 -25.00 13.00 18.61
CA ILE A 636 -25.07 11.91 19.57
C ILE A 636 -24.75 12.43 20.98
N ALA A 637 -23.73 13.27 21.14
CA ALA A 637 -23.38 13.87 22.42
C ALA A 637 -24.53 14.72 22.98
N THR A 638 -25.23 15.50 22.15
CA THR A 638 -26.44 16.25 22.55
C THR A 638 -27.54 15.31 23.05
N ILE A 639 -27.82 14.23 22.33
CA ILE A 639 -28.85 13.26 22.73
C ILE A 639 -28.46 12.59 24.06
N LEU A 640 -27.21 12.14 24.19
CA LEU A 640 -26.72 11.49 25.40
C LEU A 640 -26.74 12.41 26.61
N THR A 641 -26.29 13.66 26.47
CA THR A 641 -26.26 14.63 27.58
C THR A 641 -27.65 15.17 27.95
N TYR A 642 -28.63 15.04 27.04
CA TYR A 642 -30.03 15.34 27.32
C TYR A 642 -30.69 14.26 28.20
N TYR A 643 -30.49 12.97 27.87
CA TYR A 643 -31.11 11.87 28.61
C TYR A 643 -30.31 11.42 29.84
N ILE A 644 -28.98 11.56 29.81
CA ILE A 644 -28.08 11.06 30.85
C ILE A 644 -27.49 12.24 31.62
N PRO A 645 -27.78 12.37 32.93
CA PRO A 645 -27.17 13.40 33.76
C PRO A 645 -25.63 13.29 33.74
N VAL A 646 -24.96 14.44 33.66
CA VAL A 646 -23.50 14.57 33.52
C VAL A 646 -22.72 13.76 34.56
N ARG A 647 -23.25 13.64 35.79
CA ARG A 647 -22.65 12.85 36.87
C ARG A 647 -22.38 11.39 36.47
N TYR A 648 -23.27 10.76 35.71
CA TYR A 648 -23.08 9.37 35.27
C TYR A 648 -22.04 9.28 34.16
N ILE A 649 -21.99 10.26 33.25
CA ILE A 649 -20.98 10.33 32.19
C ILE A 649 -19.59 10.47 32.82
N VAL A 650 -19.42 11.39 33.79
CA VAL A 650 -18.16 11.59 34.52
C VAL A 650 -17.78 10.35 35.31
N LEU A 651 -18.74 9.67 35.94
CA LEU A 651 -18.49 8.43 36.68
C LEU A 651 -18.01 7.30 35.74
N ILE A 652 -18.70 7.06 34.63
CA ILE A 652 -18.31 6.04 33.63
C ILE A 652 -16.94 6.37 33.03
N TRP A 653 -16.72 7.64 32.68
CA TRP A 653 -15.43 8.11 32.17
C TRP A 653 -14.31 7.91 33.20
N GLY A 654 -14.56 8.27 34.46
CA GLY A 654 -13.62 8.07 35.56
C GLY A 654 -13.28 6.60 35.77
N ILE A 655 -14.29 5.73 35.86
CA ILE A 655 -14.11 4.27 35.99
C ILE A 655 -13.27 3.76 34.82
N ASN A 656 -13.60 4.10 33.58
CA ASN A 656 -12.82 3.67 32.41
C ASN A 656 -11.38 4.19 32.48
N LYS A 657 -11.15 5.46 32.83
CA LYS A 657 -9.80 6.03 32.90
C LYS A 657 -8.94 5.37 33.97
N PHE A 658 -9.49 5.11 35.17
CA PHE A 658 -8.79 4.42 36.25
C PHE A 658 -8.56 2.93 35.95
N THR A 659 -9.49 2.26 35.27
CA THR A 659 -9.39 0.83 34.95
C THR A 659 -8.67 0.50 33.63
N LYS A 660 -8.47 1.47 32.72
CA LYS A 660 -7.87 1.25 31.38
C LYS A 660 -6.48 0.63 31.47
N LYS A 661 -5.59 1.17 32.33
CA LYS A 661 -4.22 0.65 32.51
C LYS A 661 -4.17 -0.67 33.29
N LEU A 662 -5.15 -0.92 34.16
CA LEU A 662 -5.32 -2.20 34.85
C LEU A 662 -5.77 -3.31 33.88
N ARG A 663 -6.66 -2.99 32.93
CA ARG A 663 -7.19 -3.96 31.95
C ARG A 663 -6.23 -4.23 30.79
N ASN A 664 -5.43 -3.24 30.39
CA ASN A 664 -4.45 -3.39 29.31
C ASN A 664 -3.17 -2.59 29.62
N PRO A 665 -2.12 -3.26 30.16
CA PRO A 665 -0.87 -2.60 30.54
C PRO A 665 -0.13 -1.91 29.37
N TYR A 666 -0.38 -2.36 28.13
CA TYR A 666 0.28 -1.85 26.93
C TYR A 666 -0.59 -0.87 26.13
N SER A 667 -1.68 -0.34 26.71
CA SER A 667 -2.50 0.65 26.01
C SER A 667 -1.72 1.96 25.84
N ILE A 668 -1.49 2.37 24.60
CA ILE A 668 -0.91 3.67 24.28
C ILE A 668 -1.91 4.75 24.69
N ASP A 669 -1.50 5.70 25.53
CA ASP A 669 -2.31 6.86 25.86
C ASP A 669 -2.50 7.70 24.58
N ASN A 670 -3.74 7.88 24.17
CA ASN A 670 -4.11 8.62 22.97
C ASN A 670 -5.17 9.69 23.32
N ASN A 671 -5.18 10.76 22.54
CA ASN A 671 -6.19 11.81 22.64
C ASN A 671 -7.07 11.75 21.40
N GLU A 672 -8.29 11.24 21.55
CA GLU A 672 -9.23 11.00 20.45
C GLU A 672 -9.56 12.27 19.65
N VAL A 673 -9.60 13.44 20.32
CA VAL A 673 -9.83 14.73 19.66
C VAL A 673 -8.65 15.12 18.79
N LEU A 674 -7.43 14.90 19.28
CA LEU A 674 -6.21 15.16 18.52
C LEU A 674 -6.06 14.15 17.37
N ASP A 675 -6.40 12.88 17.61
CA ASP A 675 -6.42 11.82 16.59
C ASP A 675 -7.42 12.15 15.46
N PHE A 676 -8.58 12.74 15.80
CA PHE A 676 -9.53 13.24 14.81
C PHE A 676 -8.96 14.46 14.05
N LEU A 677 -8.48 15.48 14.77
CA LEU A 677 -8.01 16.72 14.16
C LEU A 677 -6.79 16.52 13.27
N THR A 678 -5.87 15.62 13.63
CA THR A 678 -4.67 15.31 12.82
C THR A 678 -4.99 14.71 11.46
N ARG A 679 -6.21 14.18 11.25
CA ARG A 679 -6.70 13.68 9.96
C ARG A 679 -7.34 14.77 9.10
N VAL A 680 -7.71 15.90 9.71
CA VAL A 680 -8.18 17.07 8.97
C VAL A 680 -6.94 17.74 8.33
N PRO A 681 -6.97 18.06 7.03
CA PRO A 681 -5.84 18.72 6.39
C PRO A 681 -5.72 20.18 6.84
N SER A 682 -4.48 20.63 7.07
CA SER A 682 -4.16 22.05 7.24
C SER A 682 -4.34 22.81 5.91
N ASP A 683 -4.31 24.15 5.95
CA ASP A 683 -4.47 24.94 4.71
C ASP A 683 -3.29 24.71 3.74
N VAL A 684 -2.09 24.56 4.28
CA VAL A 684 -0.89 24.20 3.51
C VAL A 684 -1.08 22.85 2.81
N GLN A 685 -1.56 21.83 3.55
CA GLN A 685 -1.82 20.51 2.98
C GLN A 685 -2.90 20.54 1.91
N LYS A 686 -3.95 21.35 2.08
CA LYS A 686 -4.99 21.53 1.06
C LYS A 686 -4.43 22.10 -0.23
N VAL A 687 -3.52 23.06 -0.16
CA VAL A 687 -2.85 23.61 -1.35
C VAL A 687 -1.94 22.55 -1.99
N GLN A 688 -1.17 21.82 -1.20
CA GLN A 688 -0.28 20.74 -1.67
C GLN A 688 -1.06 19.62 -2.38
N TYR A 689 -2.25 19.29 -1.90
CA TYR A 689 -3.11 18.26 -2.50
C TYR A 689 -4.03 18.80 -3.61
N SER A 690 -4.13 20.12 -3.77
CA SER A 690 -4.98 20.70 -4.81
C SER A 690 -4.48 20.35 -6.21
N GLU A 691 -5.42 19.99 -7.08
CA GLU A 691 -5.18 19.85 -8.51
C GLU A 691 -4.96 21.27 -9.08
N ILE A 692 -3.71 21.60 -9.38
CA ILE A 692 -3.40 22.86 -10.06
C ILE A 692 -3.90 22.67 -11.50
N LYS A 693 -5.04 23.29 -11.83
CA LYS A 693 -5.52 23.33 -13.22
C LYS A 693 -4.50 24.14 -14.02
N GLY A 694 -3.72 23.45 -14.85
CA GLY A 694 -2.82 24.08 -15.80
C GLY A 694 -3.57 25.16 -16.57
N SER A 695 -3.00 26.36 -16.58
CA SER A 695 -3.51 27.53 -17.29
C SER A 695 -4.05 27.12 -18.66
N ARG A 696 -5.38 27.11 -18.81
CA ARG A 696 -5.99 27.13 -20.14
C ARG A 696 -5.52 28.44 -20.76
N LYS A 697 -4.50 28.37 -21.62
CA LYS A 697 -4.16 29.46 -22.54
C LYS A 697 -5.47 29.89 -23.17
N LYS A 698 -6.00 31.06 -22.75
CA LYS A 698 -7.10 31.72 -23.44
C LYS A 698 -6.62 31.86 -24.88
N LYS A 699 -7.25 31.11 -25.80
CA LYS A 699 -7.17 31.45 -27.23
C LYS A 699 -7.72 32.87 -27.33
N ILE A 700 -6.82 33.82 -27.53
CA ILE A 700 -7.18 35.14 -28.00
C ILE A 700 -7.70 34.88 -29.42
N SER A 701 -9.01 35.05 -29.59
CA SER A 701 -9.67 35.09 -30.90
C SER A 701 -9.35 36.39 -31.61
#